data_AF-A0A6P0MKN3-F1
#
_entry.id   AF-A0A6P0MKN3-F1
#
_cell.length_a   1.000
_cell.length_b   1.000
_cell.length_c   1.000
_cell.angle_alpha   90.00
_cell.angle_beta   90.00
_cell.angle_gamma   90.00
#
_symmetry.space_group_name_H-M   'P 1'
#
loop_
_entity.id
_entity.type
_entity.pdbx_description
1 polymer ?
#
loop_
_entity_poly.entity_id
_entity_poly.type
_entity_poly.pdbx_seq_one_letter_code
_entity_poly.pdbx_strand_id
1 'polypeptide(L)'
;MQLFDAFISYGRADSKAFATKLQAHLDEQGFKIWFDFNDIPLGVDFQNQIDDGIEKSHQFLFIIAPHSINSPYCRKEIELAIKCHKRIIPLLHVEQISQETWQQRNPNGTVEEWEAYKVKGLHSSFPNMHPSIGKINWVYFREGIDDFDKSLADLINLLNYHADYVEQHTQFLVKALEWERHQRQTRYLLTGEERQQATSWLKIHFKNEQSPCTPSDLHCEYITECIKNGNNLMTQVFLSYANENRETMEKIRNSLRRQSITVWTNLTDIQTGEAFGEAINRGIEQADNLVYLLSPESINSKYCQQELDLALSLNKRIIPVLVQETELNTIPDVLRQLQYIDLTDNVKEEDYLLDESQLLKILQEDEAYYNEHKMLLTKALKWKQHENPSILLRGYNLRSAESWLKVALKRKQHPPTQLQEEFIAESLRQPPLESLDVFISYSRADSDLARKLNDSLQMQGKTTWFDQESIASETDFQQEINQGIKACDNFLFILSPRSVNSTDCKEQVEYATSLNKRFVTVLHRQVNPADLYPELAKVQQIDFNQKDFNANFNELVRTLDIDREHVRNHTKWLQRAIEWEQKGKNSDLLLRGSEFVIAQDWLQGAEQENKTPIPTPLQQEYISQSQEAIDAEITREKHRIVVLRSMVSVMFVLFLAACGMSVLAFYQKREAEKNLAAQVDALSRYSKTLVTSKQNIDALIEGIRAGKQLISKSHDNQKTSQQVEKALREALYDAIESQRLGGEETSVIKFSPDKKTIATVDQDGQVK
;
A
#
# COMPACT_ATOMS: atom_id res chain seq x y z
N MET A 1 36.43 9.59 -10.23
CA MET A 1 37.57 8.66 -10.18
C MET A 1 38.15 8.59 -11.59
N GLN A 2 39.47 8.68 -11.75
CA GLN A 2 40.09 8.62 -13.08
C GLN A 2 40.30 7.14 -13.45
N LEU A 3 39.68 6.71 -14.55
CA LEU A 3 39.84 5.38 -15.14
C LEU A 3 40.68 5.49 -16.42
N PHE A 4 41.30 4.37 -16.81
CA PHE A 4 42.14 4.27 -17.99
C PHE A 4 41.59 3.22 -18.95
N ASP A 5 41.74 3.46 -20.25
CA ASP A 5 41.30 2.53 -21.29
C ASP A 5 42.18 1.28 -21.33
N ALA A 6 43.48 1.43 -21.06
CA ALA A 6 44.39 0.31 -21.00
C ALA A 6 45.62 0.56 -20.12
N PHE A 7 46.16 -0.53 -19.56
CA PHE A 7 47.46 -0.61 -18.89
C PHE A 7 48.46 -1.27 -19.83
N ILE A 8 49.67 -0.71 -20.00
CA ILE A 8 50.75 -1.33 -20.79
C ILE A 8 51.79 -1.98 -19.86
N SER A 9 51.87 -3.30 -19.89
CA SER A 9 52.93 -4.09 -19.26
C SER A 9 54.00 -4.45 -20.29
N TYR A 10 55.26 -4.10 -20.03
CA TYR A 10 56.36 -4.29 -20.98
C TYR A 10 57.74 -4.49 -20.32
N GLY A 11 58.63 -5.15 -21.06
CA GLY A 11 60.02 -5.33 -20.66
C GLY A 11 60.87 -4.17 -21.18
N ARG A 12 61.42 -3.36 -20.27
CA ARG A 12 62.21 -2.15 -20.63
C ARG A 12 63.41 -2.44 -21.55
N ALA A 13 64.05 -3.60 -21.45
CA ALA A 13 65.25 -3.92 -22.24
C ALA A 13 64.97 -4.23 -23.72
N ASP A 14 63.79 -4.76 -24.04
CA ASP A 14 63.40 -5.14 -25.41
C ASP A 14 62.45 -4.13 -26.05
N SER A 15 61.48 -3.63 -25.27
CA SER A 15 60.27 -3.04 -25.84
C SER A 15 60.02 -1.60 -25.40
N LYS A 16 60.97 -0.92 -24.75
CA LYS A 16 60.73 0.46 -24.26
C LYS A 16 60.35 1.42 -25.38
N ALA A 17 61.13 1.46 -26.46
CA ALA A 17 60.87 2.36 -27.59
C ALA A 17 59.53 2.05 -28.27
N PHE A 18 59.24 0.76 -28.46
CA PHE A 18 57.97 0.30 -29.01
C PHE A 18 56.78 0.66 -28.10
N ALA A 19 56.87 0.44 -26.79
CA ALA A 19 55.82 0.78 -25.83
C ALA A 19 55.54 2.28 -25.79
N THR A 20 56.58 3.14 -25.82
CA THR A 20 56.41 4.60 -25.92
C THR A 20 55.77 5.00 -27.24
N LYS A 21 56.17 4.39 -28.37
CA LYS A 21 55.55 4.64 -29.67
C LYS A 21 54.07 4.25 -29.66
N LEU A 22 53.75 3.05 -29.16
CA LEU A 22 52.38 2.53 -29.07
C LEU A 22 51.49 3.44 -28.21
N GLN A 23 51.97 3.85 -27.04
CA GLN A 23 51.27 4.74 -26.14
C GLN A 23 50.94 6.08 -26.83
N ALA A 24 51.90 6.70 -27.51
CA ALA A 24 51.67 7.96 -28.22
C ALA A 24 50.60 7.84 -29.31
N HIS A 25 50.60 6.73 -30.06
CA HIS A 25 49.57 6.52 -31.10
C HIS A 25 48.19 6.26 -30.50
N LEU A 26 48.10 5.54 -29.37
CA LEU A 26 46.82 5.32 -28.69
C LEU A 26 46.27 6.62 -28.08
N ASP A 27 47.13 7.47 -27.51
CA ASP A 27 46.78 8.81 -27.03
C ASP A 27 46.26 9.71 -28.17
N GLU A 28 46.90 9.68 -29.34
CA GLU A 28 46.46 10.40 -30.54
C GLU A 28 45.07 9.97 -31.02
N GLN A 29 44.70 8.70 -30.78
CA GLN A 29 43.36 8.18 -31.07
C GLN A 29 42.34 8.46 -29.94
N GLY A 30 42.77 9.12 -28.86
CA GLY A 30 41.91 9.54 -27.75
C GLY A 30 41.80 8.54 -26.60
N PHE A 31 42.55 7.44 -26.61
CA PHE A 31 42.59 6.49 -25.49
C PHE A 31 43.45 7.05 -24.34
N LYS A 32 43.01 6.84 -23.11
CA LYS A 32 43.75 7.15 -21.88
C LYS A 32 44.54 5.92 -21.45
N ILE A 33 45.85 5.97 -21.65
CA ILE A 33 46.74 4.85 -21.36
C ILE A 33 47.46 5.08 -20.03
N TRP A 34 47.42 4.08 -19.14
CA TRP A 34 48.27 4.06 -17.95
C TRP A 34 49.68 3.58 -18.34
N PHE A 35 50.69 4.39 -18.04
CA PHE A 35 52.08 4.16 -18.42
C PHE A 35 53.06 4.54 -17.30
N ASP A 36 53.87 3.56 -16.88
CA ASP A 36 54.77 3.62 -15.71
C ASP A 36 55.76 4.80 -15.69
N PHE A 37 56.05 5.39 -16.85
CA PHE A 37 57.00 6.50 -17.01
C PHE A 37 56.42 7.87 -16.62
N ASN A 38 55.09 8.04 -16.71
CA ASN A 38 54.41 9.32 -16.50
C ASN A 38 53.52 9.32 -15.26
N ASP A 39 52.98 8.16 -14.87
CA ASP A 39 51.89 8.08 -13.90
C ASP A 39 52.33 7.76 -12.46
N ILE A 40 53.63 7.60 -12.20
CA ILE A 40 54.17 7.31 -10.87
C ILE A 40 54.89 8.53 -10.28
N PRO A 41 54.32 9.20 -9.25
CA PRO A 41 54.98 10.33 -8.60
C PRO A 41 56.30 9.95 -7.92
N LEU A 42 57.21 10.92 -7.77
CA LEU A 42 58.45 10.71 -7.02
C LEU A 42 58.15 10.49 -5.53
N GLY A 43 58.73 9.45 -4.92
CA GLY A 43 58.65 9.18 -3.48
C GLY A 43 57.48 8.29 -3.01
N VAL A 44 56.73 7.65 -3.93
CA VAL A 44 55.65 6.72 -3.60
C VAL A 44 56.08 5.25 -3.71
N ASP A 45 55.30 4.34 -3.14
CA ASP A 45 55.46 2.90 -3.37
C ASP A 45 55.10 2.56 -4.81
N PHE A 46 56.12 2.26 -5.59
CA PHE A 46 56.04 1.95 -7.03
C PHE A 46 55.11 0.76 -7.31
N GLN A 47 55.13 -0.29 -6.47
CA GLN A 47 54.31 -1.47 -6.71
C GLN A 47 52.82 -1.17 -6.49
N ASN A 48 52.49 -0.41 -5.45
CA ASN A 48 51.09 -0.05 -5.18
C ASN A 48 50.49 0.84 -6.29
N GLN A 49 51.29 1.70 -6.93
CA GLN A 49 50.82 2.50 -8.07
C GLN A 49 50.57 1.65 -9.31
N ILE A 50 51.42 0.66 -9.57
CA ILE A 50 51.20 -0.31 -10.66
C ILE A 50 49.91 -1.09 -10.40
N ASP A 51 49.73 -1.60 -9.17
CA ASP A 51 48.56 -2.38 -8.81
C ASP A 51 47.29 -1.54 -8.98
N ASP A 52 47.28 -0.28 -8.52
CA ASP A 52 46.19 0.68 -8.72
C ASP A 52 45.94 0.99 -10.22
N GLY A 53 47.00 1.11 -11.01
CA GLY A 53 46.92 1.28 -12.46
C GLY A 53 46.24 0.11 -13.17
N ILE A 54 46.60 -1.13 -12.81
CA ILE A 54 45.98 -2.35 -13.34
C ILE A 54 44.50 -2.41 -12.93
N GLU A 55 44.20 -2.13 -11.66
CA GLU A 55 42.83 -2.14 -11.15
C GLU A 55 41.93 -1.12 -11.86
N LYS A 56 42.44 0.09 -12.16
CA LYS A 56 41.70 1.19 -12.81
C LYS A 56 41.71 1.16 -14.33
N SER A 57 42.43 0.22 -14.95
CA SER A 57 42.48 0.09 -16.41
C SER A 57 41.44 -0.91 -16.92
N HIS A 58 40.73 -0.58 -18.00
CA HIS A 58 39.75 -1.47 -18.62
C HIS A 58 40.41 -2.72 -19.19
N GLN A 59 41.58 -2.54 -19.79
CA GLN A 59 42.27 -3.57 -20.58
C GLN A 59 43.73 -3.68 -20.14
N PHE A 60 44.31 -4.87 -20.27
CA PHE A 60 45.70 -5.15 -19.93
C PHE A 60 46.48 -5.54 -21.19
N LEU A 61 47.27 -4.62 -21.72
CA LEU A 61 48.13 -4.84 -22.88
C LEU A 61 49.46 -5.42 -22.41
N PHE A 62 49.75 -6.66 -22.80
CA PHE A 62 51.00 -7.32 -22.46
C PHE A 62 51.92 -7.41 -23.67
N ILE A 63 53.02 -6.65 -23.68
CA ILE A 63 54.00 -6.69 -24.77
C ILE A 63 54.93 -7.88 -24.56
N ILE A 64 54.78 -8.88 -25.43
CA ILE A 64 55.58 -10.11 -25.43
C ILE A 64 56.95 -9.83 -26.05
N ALA A 65 57.97 -10.01 -25.22
CA ALA A 65 59.38 -10.00 -25.59
C ALA A 65 60.19 -10.86 -24.59
N PRO A 66 61.39 -11.35 -24.92
CA PRO A 66 62.14 -12.25 -24.04
C PRO A 66 62.37 -11.67 -22.63
N HIS A 67 62.63 -10.38 -22.50
CA HIS A 67 62.80 -9.70 -21.22
C HIS A 67 61.48 -9.56 -20.43
N SER A 68 60.35 -9.27 -21.07
CA SER A 68 59.06 -9.15 -20.36
C SER A 68 58.60 -10.50 -19.83
N ILE A 69 58.73 -11.56 -20.64
CA ILE A 69 58.37 -12.94 -20.27
C ILE A 69 59.18 -13.45 -19.07
N ASN A 70 60.45 -13.06 -18.99
CA ASN A 70 61.35 -13.48 -17.92
C ASN A 70 61.36 -12.53 -16.70
N SER A 71 60.66 -11.40 -16.76
CA SER A 71 60.63 -10.40 -15.69
C SER A 71 59.72 -10.83 -14.52
N PRO A 72 60.21 -10.81 -13.27
CA PRO A 72 59.36 -11.09 -12.11
C PRO A 72 58.29 -10.00 -11.90
N TYR A 73 58.53 -8.76 -12.33
CA TYR A 73 57.54 -7.67 -12.23
C TYR A 73 56.39 -7.87 -13.21
N CYS A 74 56.69 -8.12 -14.48
CA CYS A 74 55.66 -8.42 -15.49
C CYS A 74 54.86 -9.67 -15.12
N ARG A 75 55.49 -10.66 -14.48
CA ARG A 75 54.78 -11.83 -13.94
C ARG A 75 53.75 -11.44 -12.88
N LYS A 76 54.12 -10.60 -11.90
CA LYS A 76 53.18 -10.10 -10.88
C LYS A 76 52.03 -9.31 -11.50
N GLU A 77 52.31 -8.48 -12.51
CA GLU A 77 51.30 -7.70 -13.22
C GLU A 77 50.30 -8.60 -13.96
N ILE A 78 50.79 -9.64 -14.65
CA ILE A 78 49.93 -10.65 -15.29
C ILE A 78 49.08 -11.39 -14.24
N GLU A 79 49.68 -11.82 -13.13
CA GLU A 79 48.98 -12.52 -12.04
C GLU A 79 47.87 -11.64 -11.43
N LEU A 80 48.14 -10.34 -11.24
CA LEU A 80 47.14 -9.39 -10.78
C LEU A 80 46.04 -9.17 -11.83
N ALA A 81 46.38 -8.99 -13.10
CA ALA A 81 45.40 -8.85 -14.17
C ALA A 81 44.48 -10.08 -14.27
N ILE A 82 45.02 -11.30 -14.10
CA ILE A 82 44.26 -12.55 -14.02
C ILE A 82 43.36 -12.55 -12.78
N LYS A 83 43.89 -12.21 -11.60
CA LYS A 83 43.12 -12.13 -10.35
C LYS A 83 41.96 -11.13 -10.44
N CYS A 84 42.18 -10.02 -11.14
CA CYS A 84 41.17 -9.00 -11.41
C CYS A 84 40.26 -9.35 -12.61
N HIS A 85 40.47 -10.49 -13.27
CA HIS A 85 39.76 -10.93 -14.47
C HIS A 85 39.74 -9.89 -15.60
N LYS A 86 40.83 -9.14 -15.75
CA LYS A 86 40.98 -8.12 -16.80
C LYS A 86 41.01 -8.77 -18.18
N ARG A 87 40.56 -8.02 -19.19
CA ARG A 87 40.77 -8.40 -20.60
C ARG A 87 42.25 -8.25 -20.94
N ILE A 88 42.95 -9.38 -21.08
CA ILE A 88 44.38 -9.42 -21.42
C ILE A 88 44.52 -9.49 -22.94
N ILE A 89 45.31 -8.59 -23.52
CA ILE A 89 45.59 -8.50 -24.96
C ILE A 89 47.10 -8.64 -25.16
N PRO A 90 47.58 -9.81 -25.61
CA PRO A 90 49.00 -10.01 -25.82
C PRO A 90 49.45 -9.42 -27.17
N LEU A 91 50.54 -8.65 -27.14
CA LEU A 91 51.14 -7.97 -28.29
C LEU A 91 52.52 -8.58 -28.55
N LEU A 92 52.69 -9.37 -29.61
CA LEU A 92 53.97 -10.00 -29.94
C LEU A 92 54.91 -8.99 -30.61
N HIS A 93 55.91 -8.51 -29.87
CA HIS A 93 56.90 -7.55 -30.36
C HIS A 93 58.22 -8.23 -30.73
N VAL A 94 58.77 -9.07 -29.84
CA VAL A 94 60.06 -9.76 -30.08
C VAL A 94 59.89 -11.25 -29.84
N GLU A 95 60.21 -12.08 -30.83
CA GLU A 95 60.18 -13.55 -30.66
C GLU A 95 61.43 -14.07 -29.96
N GLN A 96 62.59 -13.52 -30.35
CA GLN A 96 63.89 -13.94 -29.87
C GLN A 96 64.93 -12.82 -30.04
N ILE A 97 65.89 -12.75 -29.13
CA ILE A 97 67.04 -11.83 -29.24
C ILE A 97 68.24 -12.52 -29.88
N SER A 98 69.06 -11.75 -30.61
CA SER A 98 70.33 -12.22 -31.14
C SER A 98 71.42 -12.24 -30.05
N GLN A 99 72.52 -12.96 -30.32
CA GLN A 99 73.71 -12.93 -29.46
C GLN A 99 74.27 -11.51 -29.33
N GLU A 100 74.22 -10.71 -30.40
CA GLU A 100 74.69 -9.32 -30.39
C GLU A 100 73.86 -8.47 -29.41
N THR A 101 72.54 -8.57 -29.47
CA THR A 101 71.63 -7.87 -28.55
C THR A 101 71.84 -8.32 -27.10
N TRP A 102 72.13 -9.61 -26.88
CA TRP A 102 72.48 -10.12 -25.56
C TRP A 102 73.83 -9.59 -25.05
N GLN A 103 74.85 -9.52 -25.91
CA GLN A 103 76.17 -8.98 -25.57
C GLN A 103 76.12 -7.48 -25.25
N GLN A 104 75.25 -6.72 -25.91
CA GLN A 104 75.01 -5.30 -25.58
C GLN A 104 74.49 -5.13 -24.14
N ARG A 105 73.72 -6.10 -23.63
CA ARG A 105 73.21 -6.10 -22.24
C ARG A 105 74.21 -6.66 -21.25
N ASN A 106 75.07 -7.56 -21.70
CA ASN A 106 76.10 -8.22 -20.91
C ASN A 106 77.48 -7.98 -21.56
N PRO A 107 78.06 -6.78 -21.42
CA PRO A 107 79.29 -6.42 -22.15
C PRO A 107 80.46 -7.38 -21.92
N ASN A 108 80.52 -7.97 -20.72
CA ASN A 108 81.56 -8.92 -20.30
C ASN A 108 81.14 -10.39 -20.46
N GLY A 109 79.98 -10.67 -21.08
CA GLY A 109 79.44 -12.02 -21.18
C GLY A 109 80.24 -12.91 -22.13
N THR A 110 80.39 -14.20 -21.80
CA THR A 110 81.10 -15.17 -22.66
C THR A 110 80.16 -15.93 -23.60
N VAL A 111 80.72 -16.61 -24.61
CA VAL A 111 79.95 -17.46 -25.52
C VAL A 111 79.29 -18.62 -24.76
N GLU A 112 79.97 -19.18 -23.76
CA GLU A 112 79.42 -20.23 -22.89
C GLU A 112 78.24 -19.72 -22.07
N GLU A 113 78.28 -18.48 -21.60
CA GLU A 113 77.17 -17.86 -20.88
C GLU A 113 75.97 -17.58 -21.80
N TRP A 114 76.21 -17.22 -23.06
CA TRP A 114 75.15 -17.12 -24.08
C TRP A 114 74.52 -18.49 -24.39
N GLU A 115 75.32 -19.54 -24.52
CA GLU A 115 74.79 -20.91 -24.71
C GLU A 115 73.98 -21.36 -23.49
N ALA A 116 74.45 -21.09 -22.27
CA ALA A 116 73.70 -21.36 -21.04
C ALA A 116 72.39 -20.53 -20.96
N TYR A 117 72.42 -19.29 -21.45
CA TYR A 117 71.25 -18.41 -21.55
C TYR A 117 70.20 -18.98 -22.53
N LYS A 118 70.66 -19.54 -23.66
CA LYS A 118 69.79 -20.23 -24.63
C LYS A 118 69.18 -21.51 -24.07
N VAL A 119 69.97 -22.33 -23.39
CA VAL A 119 69.50 -23.58 -22.75
C VAL A 119 68.39 -23.29 -21.72
N LYS A 120 68.49 -22.17 -21.00
CA LYS A 120 67.43 -21.71 -20.07
C LYS A 120 66.21 -21.09 -20.78
N GLY A 121 66.20 -21.02 -22.11
CA GLY A 121 65.11 -20.44 -22.90
C GLY A 121 65.00 -18.92 -22.81
N LEU A 122 65.92 -18.22 -22.14
CA LEU A 122 65.80 -16.78 -21.82
C LEU A 122 65.94 -15.86 -23.04
N HIS A 123 66.44 -16.40 -24.15
CA HIS A 123 66.58 -15.72 -25.43
C HIS A 123 65.28 -15.63 -26.23
N SER A 124 64.26 -16.41 -25.86
CA SER A 124 63.00 -16.53 -26.60
C SER A 124 61.80 -16.18 -25.71
N SER A 125 60.75 -15.68 -26.34
CA SER A 125 59.48 -15.35 -25.67
C SER A 125 58.60 -16.56 -25.37
N PHE A 126 58.87 -17.72 -25.97
CA PHE A 126 57.98 -18.89 -25.89
C PHE A 126 58.22 -19.83 -24.70
N PRO A 127 59.47 -20.22 -24.36
CA PRO A 127 59.71 -21.28 -23.37
C PRO A 127 59.20 -20.96 -21.96
N ASN A 128 59.28 -19.69 -21.56
CA ASN A 128 58.93 -19.23 -20.22
C ASN A 128 57.60 -18.44 -20.19
N MET A 129 56.80 -18.52 -21.26
CA MET A 129 55.55 -17.79 -21.38
C MET A 129 54.53 -18.24 -20.33
N HIS A 130 53.84 -17.26 -19.72
CA HIS A 130 52.78 -17.57 -18.78
C HIS A 130 51.65 -18.36 -19.48
N PRO A 131 51.18 -19.50 -18.94
CA PRO A 131 50.22 -20.37 -19.62
C PRO A 131 48.94 -19.66 -20.09
N SER A 132 48.45 -18.68 -19.32
CA SER A 132 47.27 -17.89 -19.70
C SER A 132 47.49 -17.02 -20.93
N ILE A 133 48.72 -16.55 -21.18
CA ILE A 133 49.04 -15.73 -22.36
C ILE A 133 49.14 -16.59 -23.62
N GLY A 134 49.71 -17.80 -23.50
CA GLY A 134 49.85 -18.73 -24.62
C GLY A 134 48.53 -19.30 -25.15
N LYS A 135 47.43 -19.20 -24.38
CA LYS A 135 46.08 -19.66 -24.76
C LYS A 135 45.26 -18.61 -25.52
N ILE A 136 45.74 -17.36 -25.60
CA ILE A 136 45.03 -16.23 -26.19
C ILE A 136 45.64 -15.92 -27.56
N ASN A 137 44.82 -15.51 -28.53
CA ASN A 137 45.32 -15.03 -29.82
C ASN A 137 46.06 -13.70 -29.65
N TRP A 138 47.17 -13.52 -30.39
CA TRP A 138 48.03 -12.35 -30.25
C TRP A 138 47.81 -11.34 -31.37
N VAL A 139 48.09 -10.07 -31.07
CA VAL A 139 48.30 -9.04 -32.09
C VAL A 139 49.79 -8.96 -32.40
N TYR A 140 50.17 -9.01 -33.67
CA TYR A 140 51.55 -9.16 -34.09
C TYR A 140 52.17 -7.80 -34.45
N PHE A 141 53.28 -7.44 -33.81
CA PHE A 141 54.00 -6.18 -33.97
C PHE A 141 55.51 -6.41 -34.17
N ARG A 142 55.92 -7.51 -34.81
CA ARG A 142 57.35 -7.83 -34.98
C ARG A 142 57.99 -6.87 -35.97
N GLU A 143 59.04 -6.19 -35.54
CA GLU A 143 59.73 -5.19 -36.35
C GLU A 143 60.27 -5.80 -37.66
N GLY A 144 59.98 -5.13 -38.78
CA GLY A 144 60.40 -5.56 -40.12
C GLY A 144 59.64 -6.76 -40.70
N ILE A 145 58.66 -7.31 -39.97
CA ILE A 145 57.83 -8.45 -40.42
C ILE A 145 56.37 -8.01 -40.54
N ASP A 146 55.79 -7.47 -39.47
CA ASP A 146 54.39 -7.07 -39.43
C ASP A 146 54.22 -5.58 -39.76
N ASP A 147 53.11 -5.23 -40.41
CA ASP A 147 52.74 -3.84 -40.71
C ASP A 147 52.19 -3.17 -39.44
N PHE A 148 52.91 -2.16 -38.95
CA PHE A 148 52.56 -1.46 -37.70
C PHE A 148 51.18 -0.81 -37.75
N ASP A 149 50.83 -0.15 -38.85
CA ASP A 149 49.57 0.60 -38.96
C ASP A 149 48.38 -0.34 -39.05
N LYS A 150 48.54 -1.47 -39.77
CA LYS A 150 47.54 -2.54 -39.80
C LYS A 150 47.34 -3.16 -38.42
N SER A 151 48.42 -3.55 -37.74
CA SER A 151 48.34 -4.15 -36.40
C SER A 151 47.79 -3.18 -35.36
N LEU A 152 48.09 -1.89 -35.49
CA LEU A 152 47.51 -0.83 -34.66
C LEU A 152 45.99 -0.71 -34.89
N ALA A 153 45.53 -0.75 -36.15
CA ALA A 153 44.10 -0.75 -36.46
C ALA A 153 43.38 -1.98 -35.88
N ASP A 154 43.99 -3.16 -35.98
CA ASP A 154 43.46 -4.41 -35.38
C ASP A 154 43.37 -4.29 -33.85
N LEU A 155 44.39 -3.71 -33.20
CA LEU A 155 44.37 -3.43 -31.76
C LEU A 155 43.25 -2.45 -31.39
N ILE A 156 43.10 -1.33 -32.11
CA ILE A 156 42.05 -0.34 -31.85
C ILE A 156 40.65 -0.96 -31.98
N ASN A 157 40.44 -1.78 -33.01
CA ASN A 157 39.18 -2.52 -33.18
C ASN A 157 38.92 -3.43 -31.98
N LEU A 158 39.97 -4.11 -31.48
CA LEU A 158 39.86 -4.98 -30.32
C LEU A 158 39.55 -4.18 -29.05
N LEU A 159 40.19 -3.02 -28.84
CA LEU A 159 39.95 -2.13 -27.71
C LEU A 159 38.50 -1.63 -27.65
N ASN A 160 37.90 -1.34 -28.80
CA ASN A 160 36.52 -0.87 -28.92
C ASN A 160 35.47 -2.00 -28.86
N TYR A 161 35.88 -3.26 -29.09
CA TYR A 161 34.97 -4.41 -29.08
C TYR A 161 34.42 -4.65 -27.67
N HIS A 162 33.10 -4.59 -27.50
CA HIS A 162 32.42 -4.67 -26.19
C HIS A 162 32.93 -3.66 -25.14
N ALA A 163 33.37 -2.47 -25.57
CA ALA A 163 33.96 -1.45 -24.69
C ALA A 163 33.09 -1.15 -23.46
N ASP A 164 31.77 -0.93 -23.63
CA ASP A 164 30.84 -0.63 -22.55
C ASP A 164 30.84 -1.73 -21.45
N TYR A 165 30.90 -3.00 -21.85
CA TYR A 165 30.91 -4.13 -20.91
C TYR A 165 32.22 -4.19 -20.11
N VAL A 166 33.36 -3.96 -20.78
CA VAL A 166 34.71 -4.00 -20.18
C VAL A 166 34.97 -2.76 -19.31
N GLU A 167 34.40 -1.62 -19.68
CA GLU A 167 34.38 -0.41 -18.86
C GLU A 167 33.59 -0.67 -17.57
N GLN A 168 32.34 -1.15 -17.69
CA GLN A 168 31.49 -1.48 -16.53
C GLN A 168 32.14 -2.50 -15.60
N HIS A 169 32.79 -3.53 -16.14
CA HIS A 169 33.62 -4.46 -15.37
C HIS A 169 34.58 -3.69 -14.46
N THR A 170 35.36 -2.78 -15.02
CA THR A 170 36.36 -2.04 -14.24
C THR A 170 35.74 -1.05 -13.27
N GLN A 171 34.65 -0.38 -13.65
CA GLN A 171 33.91 0.51 -12.76
C GLN A 171 33.42 -0.23 -11.51
N PHE A 172 32.81 -1.40 -11.68
CA PHE A 172 32.34 -2.21 -10.55
C PHE A 172 33.47 -2.86 -9.77
N LEU A 173 34.56 -3.27 -10.42
CA LEU A 173 35.74 -3.84 -9.76
C LEU A 173 36.32 -2.85 -8.75
N VAL A 174 36.53 -1.61 -9.18
CA VAL A 174 37.16 -0.61 -8.31
C VAL A 174 36.26 -0.26 -7.13
N LYS A 175 34.94 -0.15 -7.33
CA LYS A 175 33.98 0.03 -6.23
C LYS A 175 34.02 -1.16 -5.27
N ALA A 176 34.11 -2.38 -5.78
CA ALA A 176 34.21 -3.60 -4.96
C ALA A 176 35.54 -3.67 -4.17
N LEU A 177 36.66 -3.27 -4.77
CA LEU A 177 37.96 -3.17 -4.11
C LEU A 177 37.97 -2.08 -3.03
N GLU A 178 37.35 -0.94 -3.29
CA GLU A 178 37.19 0.13 -2.30
C GLU A 178 36.35 -0.37 -1.11
N TRP A 179 35.23 -1.04 -1.36
CA TRP A 179 34.42 -1.69 -0.33
C TRP A 179 35.23 -2.70 0.48
N GLU A 180 36.02 -3.57 -0.16
CA GLU A 180 36.89 -4.53 0.52
C GLU A 180 37.96 -3.85 1.40
N ARG A 181 38.66 -2.84 0.86
CA ARG A 181 39.67 -2.05 1.58
C ARG A 181 39.09 -1.33 2.80
N HIS A 182 37.83 -0.94 2.74
CA HIS A 182 37.10 -0.33 3.85
C HIS A 182 36.36 -1.33 4.73
N GLN A 183 36.88 -2.57 4.83
CA GLN A 183 36.37 -3.61 5.71
C GLN A 183 34.89 -3.94 5.44
N ARG A 184 34.49 -3.88 4.17
CA ARG A 184 33.17 -4.28 3.67
C ARG A 184 31.99 -3.52 4.31
N GLN A 185 32.21 -2.27 4.70
CA GLN A 185 31.17 -1.46 5.33
C GLN A 185 30.02 -1.15 4.36
N THR A 186 28.79 -1.27 4.84
CA THR A 186 27.54 -1.07 4.09
C THR A 186 27.46 0.27 3.35
N ARG A 187 28.12 1.31 3.86
CA ARG A 187 28.12 2.67 3.27
C ARG A 187 28.72 2.73 1.85
N TYR A 188 29.54 1.75 1.49
CA TYR A 188 30.19 1.68 0.18
C TYR A 188 29.41 0.83 -0.81
N LEU A 189 28.29 0.22 -0.40
CA LEU A 189 27.46 -0.59 -1.30
C LEU A 189 26.68 0.30 -2.29
N LEU A 190 26.50 -0.21 -3.50
CA LEU A 190 25.61 0.37 -4.50
C LEU A 190 24.17 0.38 -3.99
N THR A 191 23.46 1.46 -4.30
CA THR A 191 22.04 1.63 -4.00
C THR A 191 21.31 2.07 -5.27
N GLY A 192 20.02 1.77 -5.35
CA GLY A 192 19.18 2.23 -6.44
C GLY A 192 19.57 1.77 -7.84
N GLU A 193 19.61 2.71 -8.79
CA GLU A 193 19.90 2.44 -10.20
C GLU A 193 21.30 1.85 -10.40
N GLU A 194 22.32 2.31 -9.65
CA GLU A 194 23.67 1.73 -9.80
C GLU A 194 23.68 0.25 -9.43
N ARG A 195 22.91 -0.14 -8.40
CA ARG A 195 22.69 -1.55 -8.04
C ARG A 195 21.97 -2.31 -9.14
N GLN A 196 20.93 -1.72 -9.75
CA GLN A 196 20.19 -2.34 -10.87
C GLN A 196 21.06 -2.51 -12.12
N GLN A 197 21.89 -1.51 -12.45
CA GLN A 197 22.86 -1.56 -13.54
C GLN A 197 23.88 -2.67 -13.28
N ALA A 198 24.48 -2.71 -12.09
CA ALA A 198 25.43 -3.76 -11.72
C ALA A 198 24.81 -5.16 -11.74
N THR A 199 23.57 -5.30 -11.26
CA THR A 199 22.83 -6.57 -11.30
C THR A 199 22.54 -7.00 -12.75
N SER A 200 22.17 -6.06 -13.61
CA SER A 200 21.92 -6.32 -15.04
C SER A 200 23.21 -6.73 -15.76
N TRP A 201 24.30 -6.02 -15.48
CA TRP A 201 25.63 -6.32 -16.03
C TRP A 201 26.11 -7.72 -15.64
N LEU A 202 25.94 -8.11 -14.38
CA LEU A 202 26.31 -9.44 -13.88
C LEU A 202 25.51 -10.56 -14.57
N LYS A 203 24.29 -10.27 -15.04
CA LYS A 203 23.42 -11.21 -15.77
C LYS A 203 23.69 -11.28 -17.28
N ILE A 204 24.65 -10.54 -17.82
CA ILE A 204 24.99 -10.60 -19.25
C ILE A 204 25.70 -11.93 -19.54
N HIS A 205 25.16 -12.70 -20.50
CA HIS A 205 25.72 -13.98 -20.94
C HIS A 205 26.00 -13.94 -22.45
N PHE A 206 27.26 -14.16 -22.83
CA PHE A 206 27.69 -14.26 -24.23
C PHE A 206 27.46 -15.69 -24.73
N LYS A 207 26.41 -15.91 -25.55
CA LYS A 207 25.98 -17.26 -25.99
C LYS A 207 26.73 -17.80 -27.21
N ASN A 208 27.05 -16.92 -28.16
CA ASN A 208 27.59 -17.29 -29.48
C ASN A 208 29.04 -16.82 -29.66
N GLU A 209 29.64 -16.24 -28.63
CA GLU A 209 30.98 -15.66 -28.65
C GLU A 209 31.64 -15.80 -27.28
N GLN A 210 32.97 -15.74 -27.24
CA GLN A 210 33.71 -15.74 -26.00
C GLN A 210 33.57 -14.37 -25.31
N SER A 211 33.29 -14.39 -24.01
CA SER A 211 33.22 -13.17 -23.20
C SER A 211 34.58 -12.42 -23.22
N PRO A 212 34.60 -11.09 -23.42
CA PRO A 212 35.85 -10.32 -23.44
C PRO A 212 36.60 -10.34 -22.10
N CYS A 213 35.86 -10.39 -21.00
CA CYS A 213 36.33 -10.63 -19.64
C CYS A 213 35.20 -11.29 -18.85
N THR A 214 35.48 -11.86 -17.67
CA THR A 214 34.45 -12.47 -16.82
C THR A 214 34.37 -11.75 -15.47
N PRO A 215 33.19 -11.63 -14.85
CA PRO A 215 33.10 -11.09 -13.50
C PRO A 215 33.95 -11.90 -12.52
N SER A 216 34.84 -11.25 -11.79
CA SER A 216 35.58 -11.89 -10.69
C SER A 216 34.66 -12.23 -9.52
N ASP A 217 35.11 -13.12 -8.62
CA ASP A 217 34.32 -13.49 -7.44
C ASP A 217 34.02 -12.29 -6.51
N LEU A 218 34.93 -11.30 -6.47
CA LEU A 218 34.76 -10.04 -5.73
C LEU A 218 33.69 -9.12 -6.35
N HIS A 219 33.49 -9.16 -7.68
CA HIS A 219 32.31 -8.50 -8.27
C HIS A 219 31.03 -9.15 -7.78
N CYS A 220 30.97 -10.47 -7.90
CA CYS A 220 29.77 -11.26 -7.59
C CYS A 220 29.37 -11.08 -6.13
N GLU A 221 30.31 -11.31 -5.21
CA GLU A 221 30.72 -10.27 -4.25
C GLU A 221 29.77 -9.20 -3.78
N TYR A 222 30.40 -8.06 -3.91
CA TYR A 222 29.90 -6.73 -3.79
C TYR A 222 28.51 -6.58 -4.38
N ILE A 223 28.25 -7.05 -5.60
CA ILE A 223 26.94 -6.88 -6.26
C ILE A 223 25.84 -7.61 -5.48
N THR A 224 26.06 -8.86 -5.07
CA THR A 224 25.06 -9.59 -4.28
C THR A 224 24.88 -9.00 -2.88
N GLU A 225 25.93 -8.48 -2.25
CA GLU A 225 25.79 -7.71 -1.00
C GLU A 225 25.00 -6.41 -1.19
N CYS A 226 25.16 -5.73 -2.33
CA CYS A 226 24.32 -4.58 -2.69
C CYS A 226 22.85 -5.00 -2.83
N ILE A 227 22.58 -6.14 -3.48
CA ILE A 227 21.22 -6.70 -3.62
C ILE A 227 20.64 -7.00 -2.24
N LYS A 228 21.35 -7.74 -1.39
CA LYS A 228 20.94 -8.04 0.00
C LYS A 228 20.63 -6.79 0.79
N ASN A 229 21.55 -5.82 0.80
CA ASN A 229 21.39 -4.57 1.55
C ASN A 229 20.10 -3.84 1.14
N GLY A 230 19.85 -3.76 -0.17
CA GLY A 230 18.64 -3.13 -0.66
C GLY A 230 17.39 -4.02 -0.63
N ASN A 231 17.47 -5.22 -0.04
CA ASN A 231 16.35 -6.14 0.21
C ASN A 231 16.22 -6.47 1.71
N ASN A 232 16.60 -5.55 2.61
CA ASN A 232 16.57 -5.75 4.07
C ASN A 232 17.37 -6.97 4.56
N LEU A 233 18.51 -7.26 3.91
CA LEU A 233 19.38 -8.41 4.18
C LEU A 233 18.73 -9.77 3.94
N MET A 234 17.53 -9.80 3.34
CA MET A 234 16.89 -11.04 2.91
C MET A 234 17.68 -11.66 1.75
N THR A 235 17.68 -12.98 1.72
CA THR A 235 18.40 -13.76 0.72
C THR A 235 17.47 -14.70 -0.04
N GLN A 236 17.96 -15.22 -1.16
CA GLN A 236 17.26 -16.26 -1.92
C GLN A 236 17.66 -17.65 -1.45
N VAL A 237 18.88 -17.81 -0.94
CA VAL A 237 19.40 -19.10 -0.50
C VAL A 237 20.05 -18.97 0.86
N PHE A 238 19.73 -19.91 1.75
CA PHE A 238 20.50 -20.22 2.95
C PHE A 238 21.30 -21.50 2.68
N LEU A 239 22.62 -21.47 2.87
CA LEU A 239 23.46 -22.67 2.76
C LEU A 239 23.67 -23.30 4.14
N SER A 240 23.11 -24.49 4.35
CA SER A 240 23.38 -25.33 5.53
C SER A 240 24.47 -26.35 5.20
N TYR A 241 25.58 -26.33 5.94
CA TYR A 241 26.74 -27.16 5.66
C TYR A 241 27.59 -27.43 6.90
N ALA A 242 28.32 -28.54 6.91
CA ALA A 242 29.36 -28.80 7.91
C ALA A 242 30.66 -28.08 7.52
N ASN A 243 31.47 -27.66 8.49
CA ASN A 243 32.68 -26.88 8.25
C ASN A 243 33.70 -27.61 7.35
N GLU A 244 33.69 -28.93 7.38
CA GLU A 244 34.48 -29.83 6.53
C GLU A 244 34.13 -29.68 5.03
N ASN A 245 32.90 -29.28 4.71
CA ASN A 245 32.44 -29.09 3.33
C ASN A 245 32.58 -27.63 2.85
N ARG A 246 33.40 -26.82 3.53
CA ARG A 246 33.53 -25.38 3.23
C ARG A 246 33.99 -25.09 1.81
N GLU A 247 34.91 -25.87 1.25
CA GLU A 247 35.42 -25.64 -0.10
C GLU A 247 34.30 -25.81 -1.15
N THR A 248 33.54 -26.90 -1.05
CA THR A 248 32.37 -27.16 -1.90
C THR A 248 31.28 -26.10 -1.71
N MET A 249 31.04 -25.68 -0.46
CA MET A 249 30.13 -24.58 -0.14
C MET A 249 30.53 -23.28 -0.85
N GLU A 250 31.79 -22.88 -0.77
CA GLU A 250 32.28 -21.66 -1.44
C GLU A 250 32.19 -21.77 -2.96
N LYS A 251 32.44 -22.97 -3.54
CA LYS A 251 32.24 -23.22 -4.98
C LYS A 251 30.78 -22.95 -5.38
N ILE A 252 29.83 -23.58 -4.68
CA ILE A 252 28.38 -23.39 -4.91
C ILE A 252 27.98 -21.93 -4.69
N ARG A 253 28.47 -21.30 -3.61
CA ARG A 253 28.16 -19.90 -3.29
C ARG A 253 28.60 -18.97 -4.41
N ASN A 254 29.79 -19.18 -4.98
CA ASN A 254 30.30 -18.37 -6.09
C ASN A 254 29.51 -18.59 -7.38
N SER A 255 29.13 -19.83 -7.70
CA SER A 255 28.24 -20.14 -8.81
C SER A 255 26.89 -19.44 -8.70
N LEU A 256 26.24 -19.49 -7.53
CA LEU A 256 24.98 -18.78 -7.28
C LEU A 256 25.14 -17.26 -7.40
N ARG A 257 26.20 -16.70 -6.84
CA ARG A 257 26.45 -15.24 -6.90
C ARG A 257 26.73 -14.74 -8.31
N ARG A 258 27.38 -15.54 -9.16
CA ARG A 258 27.56 -15.23 -10.59
C ARG A 258 26.22 -15.07 -11.31
N GLN A 259 25.18 -15.77 -10.86
CA GLN A 259 23.81 -15.62 -11.36
C GLN A 259 23.01 -14.52 -10.65
N SER A 260 23.69 -13.64 -9.89
CA SER A 260 23.08 -12.61 -9.04
C SER A 260 22.13 -13.16 -7.96
N ILE A 261 22.30 -14.42 -7.55
CA ILE A 261 21.52 -15.04 -6.47
C ILE A 261 22.20 -14.72 -5.14
N THR A 262 21.43 -14.14 -4.22
CA THR A 262 21.88 -13.78 -2.88
C THR A 262 21.91 -15.00 -1.95
N VAL A 263 23.04 -15.18 -1.27
CA VAL A 263 23.28 -16.36 -0.42
C VAL A 263 23.66 -15.94 0.99
N TRP A 264 22.98 -16.49 1.98
CA TRP A 264 23.29 -16.32 3.39
C TRP A 264 24.28 -17.40 3.84
N THR A 265 25.34 -17.01 4.57
CA THR A 265 26.24 -17.93 5.26
C THR A 265 26.63 -17.43 6.65
N ASN A 266 26.97 -18.34 7.55
CA ASN A 266 27.45 -18.00 8.89
C ASN A 266 28.81 -17.26 8.90
N LEU A 267 29.55 -17.25 7.79
CA LEU A 267 30.84 -16.57 7.65
C LEU A 267 30.70 -15.08 7.28
N THR A 268 29.68 -14.75 6.49
CA THR A 268 29.52 -13.42 5.88
C THR A 268 28.42 -12.59 6.51
N ASP A 269 27.38 -13.24 7.06
CA ASP A 269 26.14 -12.55 7.43
C ASP A 269 25.91 -12.44 8.95
N ILE A 270 26.83 -12.97 9.78
CA ILE A 270 26.78 -12.83 11.24
C ILE A 270 27.70 -11.69 11.67
N GLN A 271 27.14 -10.67 12.33
CA GLN A 271 27.92 -9.54 12.82
C GLN A 271 28.71 -9.90 14.08
N THR A 272 29.90 -9.32 14.23
CA THR A 272 30.70 -9.51 15.45
C THR A 272 29.94 -8.98 16.66
N GLY A 273 29.74 -9.83 17.67
CA GLY A 273 28.99 -9.51 18.89
C GLY A 273 27.50 -9.84 18.85
N GLU A 274 26.99 -10.36 17.72
CA GLU A 274 25.62 -10.85 17.62
C GLU A 274 25.43 -12.25 18.23
N ALA A 275 24.26 -12.54 18.78
CA ALA A 275 23.89 -13.87 19.23
C ALA A 275 23.79 -14.84 18.03
N PHE A 276 24.79 -15.70 17.88
CA PHE A 276 24.97 -16.60 16.75
C PHE A 276 23.70 -17.38 16.34
N GLY A 277 22.99 -17.96 17.33
CA GLY A 277 21.77 -18.73 17.07
C GLY A 277 20.61 -17.87 16.55
N GLU A 278 20.44 -16.65 17.05
CA GLU A 278 19.40 -15.74 16.57
C GLU A 278 19.69 -15.27 15.13
N ALA A 279 20.96 -15.02 14.82
CA ALA A 279 21.38 -14.64 13.48
C ALA A 279 21.11 -15.75 12.44
N ILE A 280 21.40 -17.00 12.79
CA ILE A 280 21.09 -18.18 11.96
C ILE A 280 19.58 -18.32 11.74
N ASN A 281 18.80 -18.29 12.83
CA ASN A 281 17.35 -18.44 12.73
C ASN A 281 16.75 -17.36 11.81
N ARG A 282 17.16 -16.11 12.01
CA ARG A 282 16.75 -15.00 11.16
C ARG A 282 17.19 -15.19 9.71
N GLY A 283 18.39 -15.72 9.46
CA GLY A 283 18.87 -16.07 8.12
C GLY A 283 17.95 -17.07 7.41
N ILE A 284 17.47 -18.10 8.13
CA ILE A 284 16.53 -19.10 7.58
C ILE A 284 15.15 -18.49 7.36
N GLU A 285 14.65 -17.71 8.33
CA GLU A 285 13.37 -17.00 8.25
C GLU A 285 13.34 -16.07 7.01
N GLN A 286 14.46 -15.40 6.73
CA GLN A 286 14.64 -14.41 5.67
C GLN A 286 15.24 -14.96 4.37
N ALA A 287 15.34 -16.28 4.21
CA ALA A 287 15.74 -16.94 2.96
C ALA A 287 14.53 -17.54 2.23
N ASP A 288 14.54 -17.56 0.90
CA ASP A 288 13.50 -18.27 0.11
C ASP A 288 13.65 -19.78 0.22
N ASN A 289 14.90 -20.26 0.16
CA ASN A 289 15.27 -21.67 0.05
C ASN A 289 16.35 -22.03 1.07
N LEU A 290 16.33 -23.28 1.54
CA LEU A 290 17.45 -23.90 2.24
C LEU A 290 18.12 -24.90 1.31
N VAL A 291 19.38 -24.66 0.96
CA VAL A 291 20.22 -25.63 0.25
C VAL A 291 21.04 -26.37 1.30
N TYR A 292 20.82 -27.68 1.42
CA TYR A 292 21.44 -28.53 2.44
C TYR A 292 22.58 -29.34 1.81
N LEU A 293 23.83 -29.06 2.21
CA LEU A 293 24.99 -29.82 1.74
C LEU A 293 25.08 -31.14 2.52
N LEU A 294 24.59 -32.19 1.90
CA LEU A 294 24.43 -33.52 2.47
C LEU A 294 25.76 -34.27 2.50
N SER A 295 26.16 -34.64 3.71
CA SER A 295 27.40 -35.36 4.04
C SER A 295 27.23 -36.08 5.39
N PRO A 296 28.07 -37.06 5.73
CA PRO A 296 28.06 -37.67 7.06
C PRO A 296 28.24 -36.64 8.19
N GLU A 297 29.07 -35.62 7.98
CA GLU A 297 29.38 -34.58 8.96
C GLU A 297 28.19 -33.62 9.16
N SER A 298 27.51 -33.22 8.08
CA SER A 298 26.32 -32.36 8.18
C SER A 298 25.17 -33.07 8.87
N ILE A 299 24.96 -34.36 8.60
CA ILE A 299 23.93 -35.17 9.28
C ILE A 299 24.19 -35.24 10.78
N ASN A 300 25.46 -35.43 11.19
CA ASN A 300 25.83 -35.53 12.60
C ASN A 300 25.95 -34.15 13.30
N SER A 301 25.92 -33.05 12.54
CA SER A 301 26.02 -31.69 13.08
C SER A 301 24.71 -31.26 13.72
N LYS A 302 24.74 -30.98 15.03
CA LYS A 302 23.60 -30.44 15.76
C LYS A 302 23.09 -29.12 15.16
N TYR A 303 23.99 -28.27 14.66
CA TYR A 303 23.62 -27.00 14.04
C TYR A 303 22.84 -27.24 12.74
N CYS A 304 23.34 -28.10 11.85
CA CYS A 304 22.65 -28.42 10.59
C CYS A 304 21.28 -29.07 10.85
N GLN A 305 21.16 -29.92 11.88
CA GLN A 305 19.87 -30.48 12.28
C GLN A 305 18.89 -29.40 12.76
N GLN A 306 19.35 -28.45 13.59
CA GLN A 306 18.52 -27.32 14.04
C GLN A 306 18.08 -26.42 12.89
N GLU A 307 18.97 -26.15 11.94
CA GLU A 307 18.68 -25.37 10.73
C GLU A 307 17.63 -26.07 9.85
N LEU A 308 17.79 -27.39 9.65
CA LEU A 308 16.85 -28.22 8.92
C LEU A 308 15.47 -28.26 9.61
N ASP A 309 15.43 -28.50 10.91
CA ASP A 309 14.19 -28.53 11.71
C ASP A 309 13.44 -27.20 11.64
N LEU A 310 14.17 -26.08 11.75
CA LEU A 310 13.58 -24.75 11.63
C LEU A 310 13.01 -24.54 10.23
N ALA A 311 13.78 -24.82 9.18
CA ALA A 311 13.31 -24.68 7.80
C ALA A 311 12.06 -25.52 7.51
N LEU A 312 12.00 -26.74 8.06
CA LEU A 312 10.82 -27.61 7.99
C LEU A 312 9.62 -27.01 8.71
N SER A 313 9.80 -26.49 9.93
CA SER A 313 8.73 -25.85 10.70
C SER A 313 8.15 -24.61 10.01
N LEU A 314 8.97 -23.95 9.18
CA LEU A 314 8.63 -22.77 8.40
C LEU A 314 8.17 -23.09 6.97
N ASN A 315 7.98 -24.38 6.62
CA ASN A 315 7.60 -24.85 5.29
C ASN A 315 8.50 -24.31 4.16
N LYS A 316 9.80 -24.10 4.41
CA LYS A 316 10.76 -23.61 3.41
C LYS A 316 11.05 -24.68 2.36
N ARG A 317 11.40 -24.27 1.14
CA ARG A 317 11.89 -25.22 0.13
C ARG A 317 13.29 -25.68 0.47
N ILE A 318 13.43 -26.98 0.73
CA ILE A 318 14.70 -27.64 1.02
C ILE A 318 15.22 -28.31 -0.24
N ILE A 319 16.47 -28.05 -0.60
CA ILE A 319 17.15 -28.59 -1.77
C ILE A 319 18.40 -29.34 -1.29
N PRO A 320 18.36 -30.68 -1.21
CA PRO A 320 19.52 -31.47 -0.82
C PRO A 320 20.56 -31.53 -1.96
N VAL A 321 21.82 -31.29 -1.62
CA VAL A 321 22.97 -31.43 -2.53
C VAL A 321 23.95 -32.39 -1.89
N LEU A 322 24.08 -33.60 -2.44
CA LEU A 322 25.01 -34.62 -1.96
C LEU A 322 26.44 -34.21 -2.30
N VAL A 323 27.22 -33.86 -1.27
CA VAL A 323 28.62 -33.42 -1.43
C VAL A 323 29.63 -34.49 -1.04
N GLN A 324 29.18 -35.54 -0.35
CA GLN A 324 29.98 -36.69 0.06
C GLN A 324 29.09 -37.94 0.13
N GLU A 325 29.62 -39.09 -0.30
CA GLU A 325 28.89 -40.36 -0.23
C GLU A 325 28.39 -40.61 1.20
N THR A 326 27.09 -40.87 1.32
CA THR A 326 26.40 -40.93 2.60
C THR A 326 25.46 -42.12 2.63
N GLU A 327 25.55 -42.93 3.69
CA GLU A 327 24.70 -44.11 3.85
C GLU A 327 23.22 -43.72 3.97
N LEU A 328 22.36 -44.27 3.11
CA LEU A 328 20.93 -43.95 3.02
C LEU A 328 20.20 -44.02 4.36
N ASN A 329 20.58 -44.96 5.24
CA ASN A 329 19.95 -45.18 6.54
C ASN A 329 20.25 -44.07 7.57
N THR A 330 21.32 -43.30 7.35
CA THR A 330 21.72 -42.18 8.23
C THR A 330 21.06 -40.86 7.81
N ILE A 331 20.64 -40.75 6.55
CA ILE A 331 19.97 -39.56 6.01
C ILE A 331 18.59 -39.41 6.70
N PRO A 332 18.26 -38.24 7.26
CA PRO A 332 16.93 -37.95 7.80
C PRO A 332 15.82 -38.27 6.79
N ASP A 333 14.72 -38.88 7.25
CA ASP A 333 13.65 -39.39 6.36
C ASP A 333 13.08 -38.29 5.44
N VAL A 334 13.04 -37.05 5.92
CA VAL A 334 12.55 -35.91 5.12
C VAL A 334 13.47 -35.61 3.94
N LEU A 335 14.79 -35.65 4.12
CA LEU A 335 15.76 -35.48 3.03
C LEU A 335 15.78 -36.68 2.09
N ARG A 336 15.59 -37.90 2.63
CA ARG A 336 15.54 -39.14 1.83
C ARG A 336 14.37 -39.18 0.85
N GLN A 337 13.28 -38.48 1.16
CA GLN A 337 12.09 -38.38 0.28
C GLN A 337 12.24 -37.33 -0.83
N LEU A 338 13.28 -36.50 -0.77
CA LEU A 338 13.56 -35.47 -1.77
C LEU A 338 14.59 -35.98 -2.79
N GLN A 339 14.49 -35.49 -4.02
CA GLN A 339 15.53 -35.71 -5.01
C GLN A 339 16.75 -34.85 -4.67
N TYR A 340 17.93 -35.45 -4.63
CA TYR A 340 19.19 -34.74 -4.43
C TYR A 340 19.87 -34.41 -5.76
N ILE A 341 20.67 -33.34 -5.74
CA ILE A 341 21.69 -33.08 -6.74
C ILE A 341 22.95 -33.80 -6.26
N ASP A 342 23.53 -34.66 -7.08
CA ASP A 342 24.72 -35.43 -6.70
C ASP A 342 25.97 -34.71 -7.20
N LEU A 343 26.83 -34.24 -6.28
CA LEU A 343 28.13 -33.67 -6.67
C LEU A 343 29.28 -34.67 -6.50
N THR A 344 29.01 -35.88 -6.03
CA THR A 344 30.04 -36.88 -5.71
C THR A 344 30.54 -37.64 -6.93
N ASP A 345 29.76 -37.65 -8.01
CA ASP A 345 30.11 -38.24 -9.30
C ASP A 345 30.80 -37.24 -10.26
N ASN A 346 31.02 -36.00 -9.81
CA ASN A 346 31.71 -34.97 -10.58
C ASN A 346 33.21 -35.28 -10.74
N VAL A 347 33.59 -35.76 -11.93
CA VAL A 347 35.00 -36.04 -12.28
C VAL A 347 35.59 -34.91 -13.12
N LYS A 348 34.76 -34.21 -13.90
CA LYS A 348 35.14 -33.09 -14.76
C LYS A 348 34.35 -31.84 -14.39
N GLU A 349 34.86 -30.68 -14.81
CA GLU A 349 34.16 -29.41 -14.61
C GLU A 349 32.82 -29.36 -15.36
N GLU A 350 32.69 -30.08 -16.49
CA GLU A 350 31.43 -30.21 -17.23
C GLU A 350 30.31 -30.88 -16.41
N ASP A 351 30.67 -31.85 -15.56
CA ASP A 351 29.73 -32.56 -14.70
C ASP A 351 29.17 -31.58 -13.65
N TYR A 352 30.05 -30.81 -13.01
CA TYR A 352 29.66 -29.76 -12.05
C TYR A 352 28.76 -28.69 -12.66
N LEU A 353 29.03 -28.27 -13.90
CA LEU A 353 28.21 -27.26 -14.59
C LEU A 353 26.80 -27.77 -14.89
N LEU A 354 26.63 -29.09 -15.07
CA LEU A 354 25.31 -29.72 -15.25
C LEU A 354 24.51 -29.65 -13.94
N ASP A 355 25.13 -30.01 -12.82
CA ASP A 355 24.52 -29.97 -11.49
C ASP A 355 24.21 -28.55 -11.03
N GLU A 356 25.12 -27.62 -11.30
CA GLU A 356 24.91 -26.18 -11.09
C GLU A 356 23.66 -25.73 -11.87
N SER A 357 23.55 -26.11 -13.15
CA SER A 357 22.39 -25.77 -13.97
C SER A 357 21.09 -26.38 -13.41
N GLN A 358 21.14 -27.59 -12.85
CA GLN A 358 20.00 -28.20 -12.17
C GLN A 358 19.61 -27.42 -10.91
N LEU A 359 20.57 -27.01 -10.07
CA LEU A 359 20.32 -26.19 -8.90
C LEU A 359 19.67 -24.86 -9.27
N LEU A 360 20.23 -24.16 -10.27
CA LEU A 360 19.70 -22.88 -10.76
C LEU A 360 18.27 -23.03 -11.30
N LYS A 361 18.00 -24.12 -12.04
CA LYS A 361 16.66 -24.42 -12.55
C LYS A 361 15.65 -24.62 -11.42
N ILE A 362 16.02 -25.39 -10.38
CA ILE A 362 15.16 -25.57 -9.21
C ILE A 362 14.93 -24.22 -8.54
N LEU A 363 15.97 -23.41 -8.32
CA LEU A 363 15.84 -22.10 -7.68
C LEU A 363 14.87 -21.16 -8.42
N GLN A 364 14.89 -21.16 -9.75
CA GLN A 364 14.01 -20.36 -10.61
C GLN A 364 12.56 -20.90 -10.68
N GLU A 365 12.34 -22.19 -10.43
CA GLU A 365 11.00 -22.77 -10.43
C GLU A 365 10.15 -22.17 -9.31
N ASP A 366 9.01 -21.57 -9.67
CA ASP A 366 8.09 -20.88 -8.77
C ASP A 366 8.75 -19.78 -7.90
N GLU A 367 9.82 -19.13 -8.38
CA GLU A 367 10.57 -18.10 -7.63
C GLU A 367 9.66 -17.05 -6.96
N ALA A 368 8.68 -16.52 -7.70
CA ALA A 368 7.75 -15.51 -7.19
C ALA A 368 6.93 -16.00 -5.98
N TYR A 369 6.55 -17.28 -5.96
CA TYR A 369 5.81 -17.88 -4.85
C TYR A 369 6.66 -17.94 -3.58
N TYR A 370 7.90 -18.44 -3.69
CA TYR A 370 8.80 -18.56 -2.54
C TYR A 370 9.26 -17.21 -2.01
N ASN A 371 9.44 -16.22 -2.90
CA ASN A 371 9.69 -14.85 -2.49
C ASN A 371 8.52 -14.26 -1.69
N GLU A 372 7.28 -14.37 -2.17
CA GLU A 372 6.10 -13.91 -1.42
C GLU A 372 5.90 -14.69 -0.11
N HIS A 373 6.18 -16.00 -0.12
CA HIS A 373 6.18 -16.82 1.09
C HIS A 373 7.14 -16.27 2.14
N LYS A 374 8.42 -16.03 1.79
CA LYS A 374 9.42 -15.42 2.68
C LYS A 374 8.97 -14.04 3.17
N MET A 375 8.47 -13.18 2.28
CA MET A 375 8.05 -11.82 2.61
C MET A 375 6.92 -11.82 3.64
N LEU A 376 5.87 -12.62 3.42
CA LEU A 376 4.74 -12.75 4.33
C LEU A 376 5.15 -13.40 5.66
N LEU A 377 6.00 -14.42 5.61
CA LEU A 377 6.50 -15.09 6.82
C LEU A 377 7.29 -14.11 7.70
N THR A 378 8.22 -13.36 7.10
CA THR A 378 9.05 -12.41 7.85
C THR A 378 8.19 -11.32 8.50
N LYS A 379 7.17 -10.82 7.80
CA LYS A 379 6.21 -9.87 8.38
C LYS A 379 5.40 -10.49 9.51
N ALA A 380 4.93 -11.72 9.33
CA ALA A 380 4.14 -12.43 10.34
C ALA A 380 4.94 -12.71 11.61
N LEU A 381 6.22 -13.07 11.48
CA LEU A 381 7.16 -13.23 12.60
C LEU A 381 7.38 -11.91 13.34
N LYS A 382 7.69 -10.83 12.62
CA LYS A 382 7.83 -9.47 13.21
C LYS A 382 6.54 -9.05 13.92
N TRP A 383 5.38 -9.28 13.31
CA TRP A 383 4.08 -8.99 13.91
C TRP A 383 3.86 -9.77 15.20
N LYS A 384 4.12 -11.08 15.20
CA LYS A 384 3.93 -11.94 16.37
C LYS A 384 4.85 -11.58 17.53
N GLN A 385 6.09 -11.21 17.22
CA GLN A 385 7.09 -10.83 18.23
C GLN A 385 6.73 -9.54 18.96
N HIS A 386 6.10 -8.58 18.26
CA HIS A 386 5.83 -7.24 18.80
C HIS A 386 4.34 -6.98 19.09
N GLU A 387 3.45 -7.90 18.72
CA GLU A 387 1.99 -7.76 18.76
C GLU A 387 1.51 -6.42 18.17
N ASN A 388 2.22 -5.93 17.14
CA ASN A 388 2.08 -4.56 16.65
C ASN A 388 1.08 -4.47 15.48
N PRO A 389 -0.08 -3.82 15.64
CA PRO A 389 -1.10 -3.74 14.60
C PRO A 389 -0.68 -2.98 13.34
N SER A 390 0.42 -2.21 13.40
CA SER A 390 0.93 -1.40 12.29
C SER A 390 1.65 -2.21 11.21
N ILE A 391 2.02 -3.46 11.53
CA ILE A 391 2.66 -4.40 10.60
C ILE A 391 1.61 -5.16 9.76
N LEU A 392 0.37 -5.23 10.25
CA LEU A 392 -0.73 -5.93 9.58
C LEU A 392 -1.05 -5.30 8.22
N LEU A 393 -1.41 -6.15 7.27
CA LEU A 393 -1.55 -5.77 5.86
C LEU A 393 -2.85 -5.00 5.62
N ARG A 394 -2.80 -4.06 4.67
CA ARG A 394 -3.96 -3.22 4.29
C ARG A 394 -3.97 -2.96 2.79
N GLY A 395 -5.13 -2.54 2.27
CA GLY A 395 -5.30 -2.13 0.88
C GLY A 395 -4.86 -3.20 -0.12
N TYR A 396 -4.12 -2.79 -1.14
CA TYR A 396 -3.53 -3.69 -2.14
C TYR A 396 -2.74 -4.86 -1.52
N ASN A 397 -1.86 -4.58 -0.56
CA ASN A 397 -1.01 -5.61 0.05
C ASN A 397 -1.83 -6.73 0.73
N LEU A 398 -2.96 -6.38 1.34
CA LEU A 398 -3.88 -7.36 1.93
C LEU A 398 -4.58 -8.20 0.85
N ARG A 399 -5.05 -7.57 -0.24
CA ARG A 399 -5.69 -8.28 -1.36
C ARG A 399 -4.71 -9.20 -2.10
N SER A 400 -3.47 -8.76 -2.27
CA SER A 400 -2.39 -9.57 -2.83
C SER A 400 -2.11 -10.79 -1.94
N ALA A 401 -1.96 -10.58 -0.63
CA ALA A 401 -1.76 -11.67 0.32
C ALA A 401 -2.95 -12.65 0.37
N GLU A 402 -4.18 -12.16 0.29
CA GLU A 402 -5.38 -13.02 0.20
C GLU A 402 -5.36 -13.88 -1.07
N SER A 403 -4.97 -13.29 -2.21
CA SER A 403 -4.85 -13.98 -3.49
C SER A 403 -3.74 -15.03 -3.45
N TRP A 404 -2.59 -14.69 -2.89
CA TRP A 404 -1.49 -15.62 -2.64
C TRP A 404 -1.95 -16.77 -1.74
N LEU A 405 -2.65 -16.49 -0.63
CA LEU A 405 -3.12 -17.50 0.32
C LEU A 405 -4.08 -18.51 -0.34
N LYS A 406 -5.00 -18.05 -1.20
CA LYS A 406 -5.92 -18.92 -1.97
C LYS A 406 -5.18 -19.91 -2.88
N VAL A 407 -4.05 -19.51 -3.44
CA VAL A 407 -3.18 -20.38 -4.26
C VAL A 407 -2.35 -21.28 -3.36
N ALA A 408 -1.75 -20.73 -2.31
CA ALA A 408 -0.86 -21.41 -1.37
C ALA A 408 -1.55 -22.58 -0.67
N LEU A 409 -2.80 -22.42 -0.21
CA LEU A 409 -3.59 -23.47 0.45
C LEU A 409 -3.87 -24.70 -0.43
N LYS A 410 -3.75 -24.58 -1.75
CA LYS A 410 -3.95 -25.70 -2.70
C LYS A 410 -2.66 -26.47 -2.98
N ARG A 411 -1.50 -25.94 -2.57
CA ARG A 411 -0.21 -26.58 -2.82
C ARG A 411 0.00 -27.75 -1.88
N LYS A 412 0.49 -28.87 -2.43
CA LYS A 412 0.88 -30.04 -1.62
C LYS A 412 2.26 -29.88 -0.99
N GLN A 413 3.13 -29.12 -1.66
CA GLN A 413 4.50 -28.87 -1.22
C GLN A 413 4.61 -27.42 -0.77
N HIS A 414 5.27 -27.21 0.38
CA HIS A 414 5.53 -25.91 0.97
C HIS A 414 4.24 -25.07 1.14
N PRO A 415 3.20 -25.60 1.82
CA PRO A 415 1.97 -24.85 2.09
C PRO A 415 2.27 -23.62 2.98
N PRO A 416 1.35 -22.64 3.06
CA PRO A 416 1.51 -21.54 3.99
C PRO A 416 1.64 -22.09 5.42
N THR A 417 2.45 -21.42 6.23
CA THR A 417 2.56 -21.70 7.67
C THR A 417 1.29 -21.22 8.39
N GLN A 418 0.96 -21.85 9.51
CA GLN A 418 -0.14 -21.40 10.37
C GLN A 418 0.02 -19.92 10.76
N LEU A 419 1.25 -19.46 11.00
CA LEU A 419 1.52 -18.08 11.36
C LEU A 419 1.19 -17.10 10.23
N GLN A 420 1.48 -17.44 8.96
CA GLN A 420 1.07 -16.63 7.82
C GLN A 420 -0.45 -16.59 7.68
N GLU A 421 -1.14 -17.72 7.89
CA GLU A 421 -2.61 -17.77 7.87
C GLU A 421 -3.20 -16.87 8.97
N GLU A 422 -2.69 -16.96 10.20
CA GLU A 422 -3.08 -16.11 11.32
C GLU A 422 -2.84 -14.62 11.02
N PHE A 423 -1.67 -14.28 10.48
CA PHE A 423 -1.32 -12.91 10.13
C PHE A 423 -2.25 -12.29 9.08
N ILE A 424 -2.58 -13.05 8.02
CA ILE A 424 -3.52 -12.61 6.99
C ILE A 424 -4.94 -12.52 7.55
N ALA A 425 -5.37 -13.51 8.34
CA ALA A 425 -6.69 -13.51 8.96
C ALA A 425 -6.87 -12.34 9.93
N GLU A 426 -5.85 -12.03 10.73
CA GLU A 426 -5.91 -10.89 11.64
C GLU A 426 -5.89 -9.57 10.87
N SER A 427 -5.11 -9.49 9.77
CA SER A 427 -5.13 -8.32 8.87
C SER A 427 -6.53 -8.08 8.28
N LEU A 428 -7.28 -9.15 7.96
CA LEU A 428 -8.67 -9.07 7.48
C LEU A 428 -9.68 -8.65 8.56
N ARG A 429 -9.43 -8.98 9.82
CA ARG A 429 -10.30 -8.62 10.95
C ARG A 429 -10.16 -7.18 11.38
N GLN A 430 -9.04 -6.54 11.03
CA GLN A 430 -8.84 -5.15 11.40
C GLN A 430 -9.94 -4.27 10.82
N PRO A 431 -10.50 -3.33 11.62
CA PRO A 431 -11.37 -2.34 11.06
C PRO A 431 -10.61 -1.52 10.00
N PRO A 432 -11.31 -1.05 8.96
CA PRO A 432 -10.72 -0.07 8.05
C PRO A 432 -10.25 1.13 8.87
N LEU A 433 -8.99 1.51 8.71
CA LEU A 433 -8.46 2.70 9.37
C LEU A 433 -9.19 3.94 8.85
N GLU A 434 -9.47 4.88 9.76
CA GLU A 434 -9.92 6.21 9.37
C GLU A 434 -8.84 6.96 8.57
N SER A 435 -7.55 6.76 8.92
CA SER A 435 -6.40 7.32 8.21
C SER A 435 -5.12 6.48 8.44
N LEU A 436 -4.15 6.63 7.55
CA LEU A 436 -2.77 6.16 7.72
C LEU A 436 -1.92 7.30 8.29
N ASP A 437 -0.96 7.02 9.18
CA ASP A 437 -0.13 8.10 9.75
C ASP A 437 0.78 8.73 8.69
N VAL A 438 1.32 7.93 7.77
CA VAL A 438 2.34 8.38 6.80
C VAL A 438 2.17 7.73 5.43
N PHE A 439 2.19 8.52 4.37
CA PHE A 439 2.48 8.06 3.00
C PHE A 439 3.95 8.34 2.67
N ILE A 440 4.70 7.35 2.20
CA ILE A 440 6.12 7.50 1.86
C ILE A 440 6.26 7.62 0.34
N SER A 441 6.58 8.82 -0.14
CA SER A 441 6.91 9.12 -1.53
C SER A 441 8.42 9.12 -1.75
N TYR A 442 8.89 8.33 -2.71
CA TYR A 442 10.30 8.13 -2.97
C TYR A 442 10.53 7.68 -4.43
N SER A 443 11.74 7.88 -4.95
CA SER A 443 12.16 7.24 -6.21
C SER A 443 12.47 5.78 -5.93
N ARG A 444 12.12 4.84 -6.82
CA ARG A 444 12.52 3.42 -6.68
C ARG A 444 14.04 3.23 -6.51
N ALA A 445 14.85 4.17 -7.01
CA ALA A 445 16.29 4.18 -6.79
C ALA A 445 16.70 4.45 -5.32
N ASP A 446 15.80 4.98 -4.50
CA ASP A 446 16.03 5.28 -3.08
C ASP A 446 15.23 4.32 -2.17
N SER A 447 14.80 3.16 -2.70
CA SER A 447 13.95 2.19 -1.97
C SER A 447 14.59 1.67 -0.68
N ASP A 448 15.92 1.66 -0.61
CA ASP A 448 16.68 1.21 0.56
C ASP A 448 16.40 2.07 1.80
N LEU A 449 16.49 3.39 1.68
CA LEU A 449 16.16 4.31 2.78
C LEU A 449 14.66 4.29 3.07
N ALA A 450 13.83 4.30 2.02
CA ALA A 450 12.37 4.31 2.17
C ALA A 450 11.87 3.09 2.95
N ARG A 451 12.42 1.91 2.66
CA ARG A 451 12.10 0.66 3.37
C ARG A 451 12.60 0.69 4.81
N LYS A 452 13.82 1.19 5.06
CA LYS A 452 14.36 1.34 6.42
C LYS A 452 13.51 2.29 7.28
N LEU A 453 13.05 3.41 6.71
CA LEU A 453 12.13 4.33 7.35
C LEU A 453 10.77 3.68 7.62
N ASN A 454 10.21 2.99 6.63
CA ASN A 454 8.96 2.24 6.78
C ASN A 454 9.02 1.26 7.96
N ASP A 455 10.02 0.38 7.99
CA ASP A 455 10.17 -0.63 9.03
C ASP A 455 10.33 0.03 10.41
N SER A 456 11.15 1.09 10.49
CA SER A 456 11.37 1.82 11.74
C SER A 456 10.10 2.53 12.24
N LEU A 457 9.31 3.14 11.34
CA LEU A 457 8.03 3.77 11.66
C LEU A 457 6.99 2.76 12.15
N GLN A 458 6.87 1.62 11.45
CA GLN A 458 5.98 0.54 11.86
C GLN A 458 6.34 0.01 13.24
N MET A 459 7.63 -0.16 13.53
CA MET A 459 8.12 -0.55 14.84
C MET A 459 7.78 0.44 15.96
N GLN A 460 7.61 1.73 15.64
CA GLN A 460 7.11 2.76 16.57
C GLN A 460 5.59 2.82 16.65
N GLY A 461 4.87 1.89 16.02
CA GLY A 461 3.42 1.83 16.02
C GLY A 461 2.75 2.82 15.07
N LYS A 462 3.48 3.33 14.07
CA LYS A 462 2.94 4.19 13.01
C LYS A 462 2.49 3.35 11.82
N THR A 463 1.31 3.67 11.30
CA THR A 463 0.77 3.05 10.09
C THR A 463 1.30 3.77 8.85
N THR A 464 1.83 3.00 7.90
CA THR A 464 2.50 3.54 6.71
C THR A 464 1.86 3.01 5.43
N TRP A 465 1.79 3.88 4.42
CA TRP A 465 1.65 3.49 3.04
C TRP A 465 3.05 3.48 2.40
N PHE A 466 3.48 2.30 1.96
CA PHE A 466 4.77 2.08 1.31
C PHE A 466 4.58 1.09 0.16
N ASP A 467 4.90 1.52 -1.06
CA ASP A 467 4.92 0.65 -2.23
C ASP A 467 5.98 -0.44 -2.02
N GLN A 468 5.53 -1.69 -1.92
CA GLN A 468 6.42 -2.84 -1.92
C GLN A 468 6.52 -3.31 -3.35
N GLU A 469 7.74 -3.31 -3.89
CA GLU A 469 8.13 -3.66 -5.27
C GLU A 469 7.46 -4.96 -5.79
N SER A 470 6.16 -4.90 -6.09
CA SER A 470 5.35 -5.99 -6.60
C SER A 470 4.46 -5.44 -7.71
N ILE A 471 4.59 -6.08 -8.87
CA ILE A 471 4.20 -5.59 -10.18
C ILE A 471 2.68 -5.78 -10.32
N ALA A 472 1.91 -4.80 -9.86
CA ALA A 472 0.53 -4.63 -10.31
C ALA A 472 0.50 -3.95 -11.70
N SER A 473 -0.57 -4.16 -12.46
CA SER A 473 -0.90 -3.37 -13.66
C SER A 473 -0.76 -1.87 -13.38
N GLU A 474 -0.05 -1.14 -14.24
CA GLU A 474 0.25 0.29 -14.07
C GLU A 474 -1.00 1.16 -13.78
N THR A 475 -2.16 0.79 -14.34
CA THR A 475 -3.43 1.51 -14.15
C THR A 475 -4.06 1.33 -12.76
N ASP A 476 -4.00 0.12 -12.20
CA ASP A 476 -4.56 -0.14 -10.86
C ASP A 476 -3.64 0.43 -9.77
N PHE A 477 -2.35 0.46 -10.07
CA PHE A 477 -1.32 0.93 -9.16
C PHE A 477 -1.41 2.45 -8.89
N GLN A 478 -1.65 3.26 -9.91
CA GLN A 478 -1.81 4.72 -9.74
C GLN A 478 -3.07 5.09 -8.92
N GLN A 479 -4.15 4.31 -9.05
CA GLN A 479 -5.34 4.52 -8.22
C GLN A 479 -5.07 4.22 -6.74
N GLU A 480 -4.30 3.17 -6.45
CA GLU A 480 -3.89 2.82 -5.09
C GLU A 480 -2.95 3.87 -4.48
N ILE A 481 -2.02 4.43 -5.26
CA ILE A 481 -1.18 5.57 -4.84
C ILE A 481 -2.07 6.74 -4.42
N ASN A 482 -3.00 7.15 -5.30
CA ASN A 482 -3.88 8.27 -5.03
C ASN A 482 -4.77 8.01 -3.80
N GLN A 483 -5.23 6.77 -3.62
CA GLN A 483 -5.98 6.38 -2.43
C GLN A 483 -5.11 6.44 -1.16
N GLY A 484 -3.84 6.01 -1.24
CA GLY A 484 -2.86 6.13 -0.17
C GLY A 484 -2.64 7.58 0.26
N ILE A 485 -2.47 8.49 -0.71
CA ILE A 485 -2.31 9.94 -0.46
C ILE A 485 -3.57 10.53 0.16
N LYS A 486 -4.77 10.17 -0.33
CA LYS A 486 -6.04 10.62 0.27
C LYS A 486 -6.16 10.18 1.72
N ALA A 487 -5.80 8.94 2.02
CA ALA A 487 -5.98 8.31 3.33
C ALA A 487 -4.88 8.64 4.34
N CYS A 488 -3.75 9.24 3.94
CA CYS A 488 -2.65 9.53 4.87
C CYS A 488 -2.78 10.89 5.58
N ASP A 489 -2.29 10.97 6.81
CA ASP A 489 -2.19 12.19 7.59
C ASP A 489 -0.99 13.04 7.14
N ASN A 490 0.17 12.41 7.02
CA ASN A 490 1.40 13.06 6.60
C ASN A 490 1.89 12.50 5.26
N PHE A 491 2.32 13.38 4.35
CA PHE A 491 2.99 13.03 3.11
C PHE A 491 4.51 13.19 3.31
N LEU A 492 5.19 12.07 3.53
CA LEU A 492 6.64 12.02 3.72
C LEU A 492 7.33 11.89 2.35
N PHE A 493 8.13 12.89 1.98
CA PHE A 493 8.90 12.89 0.74
C PHE A 493 10.39 12.68 1.01
N ILE A 494 10.97 11.66 0.36
CA ILE A 494 12.42 11.41 0.41
C ILE A 494 13.10 12.21 -0.69
N LEU A 495 13.84 13.25 -0.30
CA LEU A 495 14.53 14.16 -1.18
C LEU A 495 15.85 13.56 -1.70
N SER A 496 15.91 13.38 -3.01
CA SER A 496 17.11 13.06 -3.77
C SER A 496 17.01 13.73 -5.16
N PRO A 497 18.13 13.91 -5.88
CA PRO A 497 18.07 14.45 -7.25
C PRO A 497 17.15 13.63 -8.16
N ARG A 498 16.94 12.35 -7.88
CA ARG A 498 16.08 11.48 -8.67
C ARG A 498 14.61 11.60 -8.31
N SER A 499 14.26 11.69 -7.03
CA SER A 499 12.86 11.88 -6.63
C SER A 499 12.34 13.25 -7.09
N VAL A 500 13.19 14.28 -7.05
CA VAL A 500 12.85 15.62 -7.52
C VAL A 500 12.67 15.69 -9.05
N ASN A 501 13.41 14.88 -9.82
CA ASN A 501 13.28 14.84 -11.28
C ASN A 501 12.31 13.76 -11.81
N SER A 502 11.67 12.99 -10.92
CA SER A 502 10.74 11.92 -11.30
C SER A 502 9.34 12.45 -11.60
N THR A 503 8.80 12.12 -12.77
CA THR A 503 7.42 12.45 -13.15
C THR A 503 6.39 11.86 -12.18
N ASP A 504 6.56 10.61 -11.75
CA ASP A 504 5.64 9.97 -10.80
C ASP A 504 5.63 10.70 -9.45
N CYS A 505 6.82 11.08 -8.96
CA CYS A 505 6.94 11.84 -7.72
C CYS A 505 6.32 13.24 -7.86
N LYS A 506 6.45 13.86 -9.04
CA LYS A 506 5.82 15.14 -9.35
C LYS A 506 4.31 15.06 -9.22
N GLU A 507 3.69 14.07 -9.89
CA GLU A 507 2.24 13.87 -9.86
C GLU A 507 1.74 13.63 -8.43
N GLN A 508 2.47 12.84 -7.64
CA GLN A 508 2.14 12.60 -6.24
C GLN A 508 2.21 13.89 -5.39
N VAL A 509 3.24 14.71 -5.58
CA VAL A 509 3.40 16.00 -4.88
C VAL A 509 2.29 16.98 -5.27
N GLU A 510 1.97 17.09 -6.56
CA GLU A 510 0.87 17.93 -7.06
C GLU A 510 -0.47 17.46 -6.49
N TYR A 511 -0.69 16.15 -6.44
CA TYR A 511 -1.91 15.59 -5.88
C TYR A 511 -2.03 15.82 -4.38
N ALA A 512 -0.98 15.55 -3.61
CA ALA A 512 -0.93 15.84 -2.18
C ALA A 512 -1.13 17.33 -1.86
N THR A 513 -0.59 18.21 -2.71
CA THR A 513 -0.78 19.67 -2.62
C THR A 513 -2.24 20.04 -2.84
N SER A 514 -2.90 19.48 -3.85
CA SER A 514 -4.33 19.75 -4.12
C SER A 514 -5.26 19.39 -2.96
N LEU A 515 -4.81 18.48 -2.10
CA LEU A 515 -5.52 17.99 -0.92
C LEU A 515 -5.08 18.70 0.38
N ASN A 516 -4.24 19.74 0.29
CA ASN A 516 -3.59 20.40 1.43
C ASN A 516 -2.96 19.42 2.43
N LYS A 517 -2.32 18.34 1.95
CA LYS A 517 -1.67 17.39 2.85
C LYS A 517 -0.47 18.01 3.55
N ARG A 518 -0.21 17.54 4.78
CA ARG A 518 0.98 17.98 5.51
C ARG A 518 2.21 17.31 4.94
N PHE A 519 3.12 18.10 4.39
CA PHE A 519 4.39 17.62 3.90
C PHE A 519 5.41 17.47 5.03
N VAL A 520 6.17 16.38 4.98
CA VAL A 520 7.37 16.16 5.79
C VAL A 520 8.49 15.75 4.83
N THR A 521 9.65 16.38 4.91
CA THR A 521 10.74 16.13 3.96
C THR A 521 11.96 15.54 4.64
N VAL A 522 12.48 14.44 4.10
CA VAL A 522 13.71 13.80 4.55
C VAL A 522 14.77 13.93 3.47
N LEU A 523 15.90 14.56 3.77
CA LEU A 523 17.02 14.71 2.85
C LEU A 523 17.85 13.43 2.79
N HIS A 524 17.76 12.68 1.70
CA HIS A 524 18.59 11.49 1.46
C HIS A 524 19.90 11.84 0.75
N ARG A 525 19.85 12.68 -0.28
CA ARG A 525 21.00 13.15 -1.06
C ARG A 525 20.87 14.64 -1.32
N GLN A 526 22.01 15.32 -1.45
CA GLN A 526 22.02 16.76 -1.75
C GLN A 526 21.27 17.03 -3.05
N VAL A 527 20.37 18.01 -3.00
CA VAL A 527 19.53 18.47 -4.11
C VAL A 527 19.75 19.97 -4.31
N ASN A 528 19.74 20.41 -5.56
CA ASN A 528 19.78 21.84 -5.84
C ASN A 528 18.44 22.46 -5.40
N PRO A 529 18.44 23.48 -4.52
CA PRO A 529 17.20 24.11 -4.07
C PRO A 529 16.33 24.66 -5.21
N ALA A 530 16.92 24.99 -6.35
CA ALA A 530 16.19 25.47 -7.53
C ALA A 530 15.32 24.39 -8.20
N ASP A 531 15.64 23.12 -8.00
CA ASP A 531 14.91 22.01 -8.60
C ASP A 531 13.73 21.56 -7.72
N LEU A 532 13.67 22.02 -6.46
CA LEU A 532 12.63 21.64 -5.51
C LEU A 532 11.25 22.17 -5.93
N TYR A 533 10.24 21.32 -5.77
CA TYR A 533 8.85 21.77 -5.90
C TYR A 533 8.55 22.88 -4.88
N PRO A 534 7.77 23.92 -5.24
CA PRO A 534 7.54 25.08 -4.37
C PRO A 534 7.02 24.75 -2.98
N GLU A 535 6.17 23.72 -2.85
CA GLU A 535 5.65 23.30 -1.55
C GLU A 535 6.70 22.59 -0.70
N LEU A 536 7.58 21.78 -1.30
CA LEU A 536 8.67 21.12 -0.56
C LEU A 536 9.75 22.10 -0.12
N ALA A 537 9.98 23.17 -0.88
CA ALA A 537 10.96 24.21 -0.56
C ALA A 537 10.60 25.02 0.71
N LYS A 538 9.32 25.05 1.10
CA LYS A 538 8.83 25.75 2.30
C LYS A 538 8.96 24.90 3.58
N VAL A 539 9.20 23.60 3.45
CA VAL A 539 9.18 22.64 4.56
C VAL A 539 10.59 22.43 5.10
N GLN A 540 10.71 22.33 6.42
CA GLN A 540 11.98 21.98 7.06
C GLN A 540 12.40 20.55 6.69
N GLN A 541 13.64 20.42 6.23
CA GLN A 541 14.22 19.15 5.83
C GLN A 541 14.93 18.49 7.01
N ILE A 542 14.65 17.20 7.24
CA ILE A 542 15.36 16.39 8.23
C ILE A 542 16.51 15.68 7.52
N ASP A 543 17.74 15.90 7.97
CA ASP A 543 18.95 15.48 7.25
C ASP A 543 19.30 14.01 7.50
N PHE A 544 18.94 13.11 6.58
CA PHE A 544 19.34 11.70 6.59
C PHE A 544 20.55 11.40 5.70
N ASN A 545 21.20 12.43 5.14
CA ASN A 545 22.49 12.30 4.44
C ASN A 545 23.64 12.12 5.45
N GLN A 546 23.44 12.52 6.71
CA GLN A 546 24.43 12.40 7.79
C GLN A 546 24.34 11.10 8.61
N LYS A 547 25.42 10.80 9.34
CA LYS A 547 25.77 9.48 9.90
C LYS A 547 24.88 8.96 11.03
N ASP A 548 23.97 9.75 11.60
CA ASP A 548 23.13 9.31 12.73
C ASP A 548 21.66 9.12 12.32
N PHE A 549 21.37 7.93 11.77
CA PHE A 549 20.01 7.54 11.43
C PHE A 549 19.05 7.66 12.63
N ASN A 550 19.49 7.29 13.83
CA ASN A 550 18.60 7.20 14.99
C ASN A 550 18.20 8.57 15.53
N ALA A 551 19.14 9.51 15.62
CA ALA A 551 18.82 10.89 16.03
C ALA A 551 17.83 11.55 15.08
N ASN A 552 18.09 11.46 13.78
CA ASN A 552 17.24 12.05 12.74
C ASN A 552 15.89 11.33 12.61
N PHE A 553 15.86 10.03 12.85
CA PHE A 553 14.63 9.26 12.93
C PHE A 553 13.75 9.69 14.11
N ASN A 554 14.34 9.97 15.28
CA ASN A 554 13.58 10.51 16.41
C ASN A 554 13.01 11.91 16.12
N GLU A 555 13.74 12.75 15.38
CA GLU A 555 13.24 14.04 14.90
C GLU A 555 12.07 13.87 13.91
N LEU A 556 12.17 12.91 12.99
CA LEU A 556 11.08 12.55 12.08
C LEU A 556 9.82 12.13 12.85
N VAL A 557 9.95 11.22 13.82
CA VAL A 557 8.81 10.77 14.63
C VAL A 557 8.17 11.94 15.38
N ARG A 558 8.98 12.80 16.01
CA ARG A 558 8.48 14.02 16.68
C ARG A 558 7.72 14.91 15.71
N THR A 559 8.26 15.13 14.52
CA THR A 559 7.64 15.98 13.50
C THR A 559 6.28 15.42 13.10
N LEU A 560 6.16 14.10 12.91
CA LEU A 560 4.92 13.42 12.58
C LEU A 560 3.87 13.47 13.70
N ASP A 561 4.28 13.66 14.96
CA ASP A 561 3.39 13.73 16.13
C ASP A 561 2.91 15.15 16.48
N ILE A 562 3.48 16.20 15.88
CA ILE A 562 3.01 17.59 16.08
C ILE A 562 1.56 17.69 15.61
N ASP A 563 0.68 18.22 16.47
CA ASP A 563 -0.75 18.43 16.20
C ASP A 563 -1.47 17.21 15.60
N ARG A 564 -1.08 15.99 16.03
CA ARG A 564 -1.57 14.73 15.44
C ARG A 564 -3.09 14.66 15.29
N GLU A 565 -3.85 15.10 16.29
CA GLU A 565 -5.31 15.09 16.24
C GLU A 565 -5.86 16.04 15.16
N HIS A 566 -5.26 17.21 14.98
CA HIS A 566 -5.62 18.16 13.93
C HIS A 566 -5.39 17.56 12.53
N VAL A 567 -4.21 16.97 12.30
CA VAL A 567 -3.85 16.38 11.00
C VAL A 567 -4.74 15.17 10.70
N ARG A 568 -5.04 14.34 11.70
CA ARG A 568 -5.95 13.20 11.57
C ARG A 568 -7.39 13.63 11.24
N ASN A 569 -7.91 14.64 11.95
CA ASN A 569 -9.23 15.18 11.68
C ASN A 569 -9.30 15.82 10.29
N HIS A 570 -8.25 16.53 9.85
CA HIS A 570 -8.14 17.01 8.47
C HIS A 570 -8.33 15.85 7.48
N THR A 571 -7.56 14.77 7.61
CA THR A 571 -7.69 13.61 6.70
C THR A 571 -9.07 12.95 6.77
N LYS A 572 -9.65 12.80 7.96
CA LYS A 572 -10.99 12.22 8.16
C LYS A 572 -12.06 13.04 7.43
N TRP A 573 -12.08 14.35 7.62
CA TRP A 573 -13.07 15.23 7.01
C TRP A 573 -12.85 15.40 5.51
N LEU A 574 -11.60 15.37 5.05
CA LEU A 574 -11.29 15.39 3.62
C LEU A 574 -11.88 14.17 2.91
N GLN A 575 -11.68 12.97 3.47
CA GLN A 575 -12.19 11.74 2.86
C GLN A 575 -13.71 11.75 2.77
N ARG A 576 -14.41 12.18 3.83
CA ARG A 576 -15.88 12.30 3.81
C ARG A 576 -16.38 13.35 2.83
N ALA A 577 -15.70 14.49 2.76
CA ALA A 577 -16.06 15.56 1.82
C ALA A 577 -15.88 15.11 0.36
N ILE A 578 -14.80 14.39 0.05
CA ILE A 578 -14.58 13.77 -1.27
C ILE A 578 -15.67 12.73 -1.58
N GLU A 579 -16.01 11.86 -0.63
CA GLU A 579 -17.08 10.87 -0.83
C GLU A 579 -18.44 11.54 -1.08
N TRP A 580 -18.75 12.60 -0.32
CA TRP A 580 -19.96 13.40 -0.49
C TRP A 580 -20.02 14.04 -1.88
N GLU A 581 -18.93 14.65 -2.35
CA GLU A 581 -18.85 15.24 -3.69
C GLU A 581 -19.02 14.18 -4.79
N GLN A 582 -18.31 13.05 -4.70
CA GLN A 582 -18.38 11.95 -5.66
C GLN A 582 -19.77 11.33 -5.76
N LYS A 583 -20.53 11.30 -4.65
CA LYS A 583 -21.92 10.82 -4.61
C LYS A 583 -22.94 11.91 -4.94
N GLY A 584 -22.52 12.97 -5.64
CA GLY A 584 -23.41 14.02 -6.14
C GLY A 584 -23.95 14.93 -5.04
N LYS A 585 -23.17 15.16 -3.99
CA LYS A 585 -23.52 16.00 -2.83
C LYS A 585 -24.79 15.54 -2.09
N ASN A 586 -24.96 14.22 -1.96
CA ASN A 586 -26.11 13.63 -1.27
C ASN A 586 -26.22 14.09 0.21
N SER A 587 -27.39 14.60 0.61
CA SER A 587 -27.69 15.07 1.96
C SER A 587 -27.57 14.01 3.06
N ASP A 588 -27.65 12.73 2.71
CA ASP A 588 -27.53 11.62 3.66
C ASP A 588 -26.10 11.42 4.17
N LEU A 589 -25.11 11.95 3.44
CA LEU A 589 -23.69 11.88 3.81
C LEU A 589 -23.21 13.10 4.59
N LEU A 590 -24.08 14.09 4.82
CA LEU A 590 -23.75 15.27 5.63
C LEU A 590 -23.58 14.89 7.10
N LEU A 591 -22.71 15.63 7.80
CA LEU A 591 -22.43 15.39 9.21
C LEU A 591 -23.65 15.71 10.08
N ARG A 592 -23.87 14.95 11.15
CA ARG A 592 -24.95 15.14 12.11
C ARG A 592 -24.46 14.85 13.54
N GLY A 593 -25.15 15.42 14.53
CA GLY A 593 -24.89 15.14 15.94
C GLY A 593 -23.45 15.45 16.35
N SER A 594 -22.81 14.54 17.09
CA SER A 594 -21.47 14.74 17.65
C SER A 594 -20.37 14.89 16.58
N GLU A 595 -20.46 14.18 15.46
CA GLU A 595 -19.45 14.27 14.39
C GLU A 595 -19.46 15.66 13.73
N PHE A 596 -20.63 16.30 13.62
CA PHE A 596 -20.72 17.68 13.14
C PHE A 596 -20.03 18.65 14.11
N VAL A 597 -20.27 18.51 15.42
CA VAL A 597 -19.66 19.36 16.45
C VAL A 597 -18.13 19.24 16.41
N ILE A 598 -17.59 18.01 16.35
CA ILE A 598 -16.14 17.79 16.27
C ILE A 598 -15.55 18.42 15.01
N ALA A 599 -16.23 18.31 13.85
CA ALA A 599 -15.76 18.91 12.61
C ALA A 599 -15.81 20.44 12.64
N GLN A 600 -16.85 21.03 13.23
CA GLN A 600 -17.01 22.47 13.39
C GLN A 600 -15.95 23.04 14.35
N ASP A 601 -15.73 22.40 15.50
CA ASP A 601 -14.70 22.78 16.47
C ASP A 601 -13.30 22.69 15.85
N TRP A 602 -13.04 21.64 15.07
CA TRP A 602 -11.79 21.49 14.31
C TRP A 602 -11.59 22.62 13.31
N LEU A 603 -12.61 22.95 12.50
CA LEU A 603 -12.53 24.02 11.50
C LEU A 603 -12.28 25.38 12.17
N GLN A 604 -13.00 25.68 13.24
CA GLN A 604 -12.83 26.91 13.99
C GLN A 604 -11.43 27.00 14.64
N GLY A 605 -10.95 25.92 15.25
CA GLY A 605 -9.62 25.86 15.83
C GLY A 605 -8.51 26.02 14.79
N ALA A 606 -8.70 25.45 13.59
CA ALA A 606 -7.76 25.60 12.48
C ALA A 606 -7.59 27.06 12.03
N GLU A 607 -8.70 27.79 11.92
CA GLU A 607 -8.73 29.21 11.51
C GLU A 607 -8.17 30.14 12.59
N GLN A 608 -8.48 29.87 13.87
CA GLN A 608 -8.04 30.72 14.98
C GLN A 608 -6.56 30.58 15.30
N GLU A 609 -6.04 29.35 15.26
CA GLU A 609 -4.67 29.04 15.67
C GLU A 609 -3.69 28.98 14.48
N ASN A 610 -4.16 29.23 13.25
CA ASN A 610 -3.38 29.11 12.00
C ASN A 610 -2.67 27.75 11.88
N LYS A 611 -3.36 26.66 12.21
CA LYS A 611 -2.80 25.31 12.19
C LYS A 611 -2.50 24.84 10.77
N THR A 612 -1.49 23.99 10.65
CA THR A 612 -1.14 23.28 9.42
C THR A 612 -1.44 21.79 9.57
N PRO A 613 -2.12 21.12 8.61
CA PRO A 613 -2.57 21.64 7.33
C PRO A 613 -3.79 22.56 7.42
N ILE A 614 -3.92 23.45 6.43
CA ILE A 614 -5.05 24.38 6.30
C ILE A 614 -6.26 23.62 5.72
N PRO A 615 -7.47 23.80 6.26
CA PRO A 615 -8.68 23.21 5.70
C PRO A 615 -8.85 23.52 4.20
N THR A 616 -9.21 22.51 3.42
CA THR A 616 -9.49 22.66 1.99
C THR A 616 -10.82 23.36 1.76
N PRO A 617 -11.01 24.04 0.61
CA PRO A 617 -12.31 24.61 0.26
C PRO A 617 -13.45 23.58 0.27
N LEU A 618 -13.16 22.34 -0.13
CA LEU A 618 -14.13 21.25 -0.14
C LEU A 618 -14.55 20.83 1.28
N GLN A 619 -13.62 20.78 2.23
CA GLN A 619 -13.96 20.51 3.64
C GLN A 619 -14.81 21.62 4.24
N GLN A 620 -14.46 22.89 3.95
CA GLN A 620 -15.24 24.05 4.39
C GLN A 620 -16.65 24.01 3.83
N GLU A 621 -16.79 23.73 2.53
CA GLU A 621 -18.10 23.58 1.90
C GLU A 621 -18.92 22.44 2.54
N TYR A 622 -18.29 21.27 2.75
CA TYR A 622 -18.95 20.11 3.34
C TYR A 622 -19.46 20.36 4.77
N ILE A 623 -18.67 21.03 5.61
CA ILE A 623 -19.06 21.40 6.98
C ILE A 623 -20.16 22.46 6.95
N SER A 624 -20.06 23.47 6.07
CA SER A 624 -21.08 24.51 5.91
C SER A 624 -22.42 23.92 5.46
N GLN A 625 -22.42 23.04 4.46
CA GLN A 625 -23.63 22.36 3.99
C GLN A 625 -24.23 21.45 5.05
N SER A 626 -23.39 20.83 5.90
CA SER A 626 -23.87 20.05 7.04
C SER A 626 -24.59 20.93 8.07
N GLN A 627 -24.06 22.12 8.37
CA GLN A 627 -24.70 23.11 9.24
C GLN A 627 -26.05 23.56 8.68
N GLU A 628 -26.10 23.93 7.39
CA GLU A 628 -27.34 24.37 6.72
C GLU A 628 -28.43 23.28 6.76
N ALA A 629 -28.05 22.01 6.55
CA ALA A 629 -28.99 20.89 6.62
C ALA A 629 -29.55 20.69 8.04
N ILE A 630 -28.71 20.80 9.07
CA ILE A 630 -29.13 20.73 10.48
C ILE A 630 -30.10 21.87 10.82
N ASP A 631 -29.78 23.10 10.42
CA ASP A 631 -30.64 24.26 10.66
C ASP A 631 -31.98 24.16 9.93
N ALA A 632 -31.98 23.63 8.70
CA ALA A 632 -33.19 23.34 7.95
C ALA A 632 -34.05 22.27 8.62
N GLU A 633 -33.45 21.23 9.19
CA GLU A 633 -34.17 20.17 9.92
C GLU A 633 -34.79 20.70 11.22
N ILE A 634 -34.02 21.45 12.02
CA ILE A 634 -34.53 22.14 13.22
C ILE A 634 -35.69 23.08 12.86
N THR A 635 -35.58 23.80 11.74
CA THR A 635 -36.63 24.70 11.27
C THR A 635 -37.89 23.94 10.85
N ARG A 636 -37.74 22.81 10.14
CA ARG A 636 -38.86 21.92 9.78
C ARG A 636 -39.54 21.34 11.02
N GLU A 637 -38.78 20.92 12.04
CA GLU A 637 -39.33 20.43 13.30
C GLU A 637 -40.11 21.51 14.04
N LYS A 638 -39.56 22.73 14.14
CA LYS A 638 -40.26 23.88 14.72
C LYS A 638 -41.57 24.16 13.98
N HIS A 639 -41.53 24.20 12.64
CA HIS A 639 -42.75 24.36 11.84
C HIS A 639 -43.76 23.25 12.09
N ARG A 640 -43.33 21.98 12.16
CA ARG A 640 -44.21 20.86 12.45
C ARG A 640 -44.87 20.98 13.82
N ILE A 641 -44.11 21.37 14.85
CA ILE A 641 -44.64 21.59 16.20
C ILE A 641 -45.63 22.76 16.21
N VAL A 642 -45.33 23.87 15.52
CA VAL A 642 -46.22 25.02 15.41
C VAL A 642 -47.51 24.65 14.68
N VAL A 643 -47.43 23.91 13.56
CA VAL A 643 -48.61 23.42 12.83
C VAL A 643 -49.44 22.50 13.73
N LEU A 644 -48.82 21.54 14.42
CA LEU A 644 -49.54 20.62 15.32
C LEU A 644 -50.22 21.37 16.48
N ARG A 645 -49.52 22.33 17.11
CA ARG A 645 -50.09 23.19 18.15
C ARG A 645 -51.25 24.04 17.64
N SER A 646 -51.14 24.57 16.42
CA SER A 646 -52.22 25.34 15.79
C SER A 646 -53.45 24.46 15.52
N MET A 647 -53.27 23.22 15.05
CA MET A 647 -54.36 22.27 14.85
C MET A 647 -55.09 21.93 16.14
N VAL A 648 -54.35 21.65 17.23
CA VAL A 648 -54.94 21.39 18.56
C VAL A 648 -55.73 22.61 19.05
N SER A 649 -55.20 23.82 18.86
CA SER A 649 -55.86 25.07 19.26
C SER A 649 -57.18 25.28 18.50
N VAL A 650 -57.19 25.04 17.18
CA VAL A 650 -58.40 25.11 16.36
C VAL A 650 -59.42 24.05 16.80
N MET A 651 -58.97 22.82 17.06
CA MET A 651 -59.85 21.73 17.50
C MET A 651 -60.49 22.02 18.87
N PHE A 652 -59.76 22.68 19.78
CA PHE A 652 -60.29 23.11 21.07
C PHE A 652 -61.37 24.21 20.93
N VAL A 653 -61.17 25.18 20.04
CA VAL A 653 -62.18 26.23 19.75
C VAL A 653 -63.46 25.60 19.16
N LEU A 654 -63.31 24.66 18.21
CA LEU A 654 -64.44 23.93 17.63
C LEU A 654 -65.19 23.11 18.69
N PHE A 655 -64.47 22.48 19.62
CA PHE A 655 -65.08 21.75 20.74
C PHE A 655 -65.89 22.67 21.65
N LEU A 656 -65.34 23.84 22.04
CA LEU A 656 -66.07 24.83 22.84
C LEU A 656 -67.32 25.36 22.13
N ALA A 657 -67.23 25.61 20.82
CA ALA A 657 -68.39 26.01 20.02
C ALA A 657 -69.46 24.92 19.98
N ALA A 658 -69.08 23.65 19.84
CA ALA A 658 -70.00 22.51 19.88
C ALA A 658 -70.68 22.35 21.25
N CYS A 659 -69.93 22.50 22.36
CA CYS A 659 -70.50 22.52 23.71
C CYS A 659 -71.48 23.69 23.88
N GLY A 660 -71.12 24.90 23.42
CA GLY A 660 -72.00 26.07 23.46
C GLY A 660 -73.30 25.87 22.68
N MET A 661 -73.22 25.34 21.45
CA MET A 661 -74.40 24.99 20.65
C MET A 661 -75.27 23.92 21.34
N SER A 662 -74.67 22.94 22.00
CA SER A 662 -75.39 21.89 22.73
C SER A 662 -76.18 22.45 23.92
N VAL A 663 -75.57 23.39 24.67
CA VAL A 663 -76.24 24.09 25.78
C VAL A 663 -77.42 24.93 25.28
N LEU A 664 -77.24 25.67 24.18
CA LEU A 664 -78.32 26.46 23.57
C LEU A 664 -79.49 25.58 23.10
N ALA A 665 -79.20 24.45 22.45
CA ALA A 665 -80.22 23.51 22.02
C ALA A 665 -81.00 22.91 23.22
N PHE A 666 -80.32 22.62 24.33
CA PHE A 666 -80.97 22.15 25.56
C PHE A 666 -81.90 23.21 26.17
N TYR A 667 -81.46 24.47 26.19
CA TYR A 667 -82.27 25.57 26.71
C TYR A 667 -83.54 25.78 25.89
N GLN A 668 -83.43 25.83 24.55
CA GLN A 668 -84.58 25.95 23.65
C GLN A 668 -85.58 24.81 23.80
N LYS A 669 -85.10 23.57 23.97
CA LYS A 669 -85.97 22.42 24.21
C LYS A 669 -86.80 22.58 25.49
N ARG A 670 -86.15 23.01 26.58
CA ARG A 670 -86.79 23.17 27.89
C ARG A 670 -87.82 24.31 27.91
N GLU A 671 -87.58 25.37 27.16
CA GLU A 671 -88.52 26.48 27.00
C GLU A 671 -89.76 26.07 26.19
N ALA A 672 -89.57 25.30 25.11
CA ALA A 672 -90.67 24.74 24.32
C ALA A 672 -91.57 23.80 25.14
N GLU A 673 -91.00 22.97 26.02
CA GLU A 673 -91.75 22.09 26.93
C GLU A 673 -92.61 22.88 27.94
N LYS A 674 -92.09 23.98 28.49
CA LYS A 674 -92.84 24.86 29.40
C LYS A 674 -94.04 25.52 28.71
N ASN A 675 -93.84 26.05 27.51
CA ASN A 675 -94.90 26.73 26.74
C ASN A 675 -96.03 25.76 26.39
N LEU A 676 -95.70 24.52 26.03
CA LEU A 676 -96.70 23.48 25.76
C LEU A 676 -97.51 23.14 27.03
N ALA A 677 -96.85 22.93 28.17
CA ALA A 677 -97.52 22.61 29.42
C ALA A 677 -98.50 23.72 29.85
N ALA A 678 -98.13 25.00 29.66
CA ALA A 678 -99.00 26.13 29.95
C ALA A 678 -100.24 26.19 29.04
N GLN A 679 -100.09 25.90 27.75
CA GLN A 679 -101.22 25.85 26.81
C GLN A 679 -102.20 24.72 27.15
N VAL A 680 -101.68 23.53 27.47
CA VAL A 680 -102.52 22.38 27.83
C VAL A 680 -103.27 22.62 29.15
N ASP A 681 -102.61 23.22 30.16
CA ASP A 681 -103.28 23.60 31.43
C ASP A 681 -104.36 24.66 31.20
N ALA A 682 -104.10 25.67 30.36
CA ALA A 682 -105.09 26.69 30.02
C ALA A 682 -106.34 26.10 29.37
N LEU A 683 -106.18 25.20 28.38
CA LEU A 683 -107.29 24.50 27.72
C LEU A 683 -108.07 23.60 28.69
N SER A 684 -107.37 22.88 29.58
CA SER A 684 -108.00 22.00 30.57
C SER A 684 -108.83 22.79 31.59
N ARG A 685 -108.32 23.92 32.08
CA ARG A 685 -109.07 24.81 32.96
C ARG A 685 -110.26 25.42 32.26
N TYR A 686 -110.08 25.85 31.00
CA TYR A 686 -111.15 26.44 30.20
C TYR A 686 -112.31 25.45 29.99
N SER A 687 -111.98 24.20 29.62
CA SER A 687 -112.94 23.09 29.57
C SER A 687 -113.71 22.93 30.88
N LYS A 688 -113.03 22.92 32.03
CA LYS A 688 -113.67 22.80 33.35
C LYS A 688 -114.61 23.99 33.69
N THR A 689 -114.23 25.21 33.32
CA THR A 689 -115.12 26.39 33.47
C THR A 689 -116.37 26.30 32.58
N LEU A 690 -116.24 25.74 31.37
CA LEU A 690 -117.38 25.52 30.47
C LEU A 690 -118.37 24.50 31.03
N VAL A 691 -117.89 23.43 31.68
CA VAL A 691 -118.75 22.48 32.43
C VAL A 691 -119.54 23.22 33.52
N THR A 692 -118.86 24.09 34.28
CA THR A 692 -119.50 24.86 35.36
C THR A 692 -120.57 25.83 34.83
N SER A 693 -120.40 26.29 33.58
CA SER A 693 -121.33 27.19 32.89
C SER A 693 -122.46 26.45 32.14
N LYS A 694 -122.61 25.12 32.35
CA LYS A 694 -123.57 24.23 31.67
C LYS A 694 -123.40 24.15 30.15
N GLN A 695 -122.22 24.48 29.61
CA GLN A 695 -121.88 24.35 28.19
C GLN A 695 -121.08 23.06 27.94
N ASN A 696 -121.73 21.91 28.18
CA ASN A 696 -121.05 20.62 28.32
C ASN A 696 -120.32 20.14 27.04
N ILE A 697 -120.82 20.48 25.85
CA ILE A 697 -120.17 20.08 24.59
C ILE A 697 -118.98 20.96 24.23
N ASP A 698 -119.09 22.26 24.46
CA ASP A 698 -117.96 23.17 24.28
C ASP A 698 -116.83 22.82 25.28
N ALA A 699 -117.21 22.41 26.50
CA ALA A 699 -116.28 21.84 27.47
C ALA A 699 -115.59 20.56 26.97
N LEU A 700 -116.34 19.65 26.33
CA LEU A 700 -115.79 18.40 25.79
C LEU A 700 -114.84 18.67 24.61
N ILE A 701 -115.18 19.61 23.72
CA ILE A 701 -114.33 20.00 22.57
C ILE A 701 -112.98 20.55 23.07
N GLU A 702 -112.99 21.45 24.06
CA GLU A 702 -111.75 22.03 24.60
C GLU A 702 -110.95 21.00 25.42
N GLY A 703 -111.63 20.08 26.11
CA GLY A 703 -111.00 18.94 26.79
C GLY A 703 -110.29 17.99 25.80
N ILE A 704 -110.93 17.67 24.68
CA ILE A 704 -110.34 16.87 23.60
C ILE A 704 -109.16 17.60 22.95
N ARG A 705 -109.26 18.93 22.77
CA ARG A 705 -108.17 19.75 22.22
C ARG A 705 -106.94 19.74 23.15
N ALA A 706 -107.13 19.87 24.45
CA ALA A 706 -106.08 19.73 25.45
C ALA A 706 -105.42 18.33 25.40
N GLY A 707 -106.24 17.27 25.30
CA GLY A 707 -105.76 15.89 25.18
C GLY A 707 -104.97 15.63 23.90
N LYS A 708 -105.42 16.15 22.76
CA LYS A 708 -104.71 16.01 21.47
C LYS A 708 -103.33 16.68 21.49
N GLN A 709 -103.22 17.87 22.09
CA GLN A 709 -101.94 18.57 22.22
C GLN A 709 -100.97 17.81 23.14
N LEU A 710 -101.46 17.25 24.24
CA LEU A 710 -100.67 16.43 25.16
C LEU A 710 -100.15 15.13 24.49
N ILE A 711 -101.02 14.40 23.77
CA ILE A 711 -100.64 13.16 23.07
C ILE A 711 -99.62 13.43 21.95
N SER A 712 -99.71 14.59 21.29
CA SER A 712 -98.87 14.89 20.13
C SER A 712 -97.37 15.07 20.42
N LYS A 713 -96.95 15.35 21.68
CA LYS A 713 -95.54 15.71 21.98
C LYS A 713 -95.02 15.31 23.38
N SER A 714 -95.11 14.03 23.73
CA SER A 714 -94.43 13.35 24.87
C SER A 714 -95.18 13.29 26.21
N HIS A 715 -95.05 12.13 26.86
CA HIS A 715 -95.87 11.55 27.94
C HIS A 715 -95.40 11.85 29.38
N ASP A 716 -94.58 12.87 29.60
CA ASP A 716 -93.83 12.97 30.88
C ASP A 716 -94.21 14.17 31.76
N ASN A 717 -95.50 14.51 31.80
CA ASN A 717 -96.02 15.42 32.81
C ASN A 717 -97.27 14.83 33.47
N GLN A 718 -97.05 13.91 34.41
CA GLN A 718 -98.08 13.13 35.09
C GLN A 718 -99.17 14.03 35.70
N LYS A 719 -98.79 15.23 36.18
CA LYS A 719 -99.70 16.22 36.75
C LYS A 719 -100.61 16.86 35.69
N THR A 720 -100.07 17.27 34.55
CA THR A 720 -100.85 17.84 33.44
C THR A 720 -101.76 16.79 32.80
N SER A 721 -101.30 15.54 32.70
CA SER A 721 -102.10 14.41 32.21
C SER A 721 -103.33 14.14 33.08
N GLN A 722 -103.14 14.09 34.41
CA GLN A 722 -104.25 13.92 35.35
C GLN A 722 -105.28 15.06 35.30
N GLN A 723 -104.83 16.30 35.09
CA GLN A 723 -105.74 17.45 34.96
C GLN A 723 -106.59 17.37 33.68
N VAL A 724 -105.96 17.05 32.55
CA VAL A 724 -106.65 16.88 31.27
C VAL A 724 -107.65 15.72 31.35
N GLU A 725 -107.26 14.58 31.91
CA GLU A 725 -108.14 13.43 32.10
C GLU A 725 -109.36 13.77 32.98
N LYS A 726 -109.14 14.49 34.08
CA LYS A 726 -110.22 14.92 34.98
C LYS A 726 -111.20 15.85 34.27
N ALA A 727 -110.70 16.85 33.52
CA ALA A 727 -111.56 17.76 32.77
C ALA A 727 -112.37 17.04 31.67
N LEU A 728 -111.76 16.10 30.95
CA LEU A 728 -112.43 15.25 29.96
C LEU A 728 -113.52 14.37 30.58
N ARG A 729 -113.23 13.69 31.69
CA ARG A 729 -114.22 12.83 32.38
C ARG A 729 -115.40 13.64 32.90
N GLU A 730 -115.15 14.82 33.46
CA GLU A 730 -116.20 15.71 33.95
C GLU A 730 -117.08 16.22 32.79
N ALA A 731 -116.48 16.58 31.65
CA ALA A 731 -117.24 17.03 30.48
C ALA A 731 -118.04 15.90 29.80
N LEU A 732 -117.59 14.64 29.90
CA LEU A 732 -118.22 13.49 29.24
C LEU A 732 -119.52 13.04 29.94
N TYR A 733 -119.63 13.21 31.27
CA TYR A 733 -120.67 12.56 32.07
C TYR A 733 -122.09 13.11 31.83
N ASP A 734 -122.23 14.40 31.51
CA ASP A 734 -123.52 15.10 31.30
C ASP A 734 -123.72 15.60 29.84
N ALA A 735 -122.89 15.14 28.90
CA ALA A 735 -122.97 15.55 27.50
C ALA A 735 -123.89 14.60 26.72
N ILE A 736 -125.22 14.83 26.79
CA ILE A 736 -126.18 14.17 25.90
C ILE A 736 -126.85 15.24 25.04
N GLU A 737 -126.40 15.37 23.79
CA GLU A 737 -127.05 16.18 22.75
C GLU A 737 -127.16 15.32 21.49
N SER A 738 -128.36 15.15 20.93
CA SER A 738 -128.55 14.34 19.72
C SER A 738 -128.29 15.13 18.44
N GLN A 739 -128.51 16.45 18.44
CA GLN A 739 -128.30 17.35 17.30
C GLN A 739 -128.32 18.82 17.78
N ARG A 740 -127.29 19.61 17.40
CA ARG A 740 -127.21 21.07 17.59
C ARG A 740 -127.38 21.75 16.24
N LEU A 741 -128.43 22.55 16.06
CA LEU A 741 -128.65 23.35 14.86
C LEU A 741 -128.19 24.79 15.14
N GLY A 742 -127.18 25.26 14.41
CA GLY A 742 -126.69 26.65 14.50
C GLY A 742 -127.35 27.54 13.45
N GLY A 743 -127.98 28.64 13.87
CA GLY A 743 -128.67 29.60 12.99
C GLY A 743 -129.49 30.64 13.79
N GLU A 744 -129.99 31.69 13.11
CA GLU A 744 -130.66 32.87 13.70
C GLU A 744 -131.98 32.56 14.45
N GLU A 745 -132.38 33.44 15.38
CA GLU A 745 -133.48 33.25 16.34
C GLU A 745 -134.84 33.01 15.65
N THR A 746 -135.53 31.92 16.04
CA THR A 746 -136.85 31.53 15.49
C THR A 746 -137.96 31.78 16.48
N SER A 747 -139.13 32.18 15.97
CA SER A 747 -140.26 32.67 16.78
C SER A 747 -141.25 31.56 17.16
N VAL A 748 -141.43 30.56 16.29
CA VAL A 748 -142.31 29.39 16.55
C VAL A 748 -141.72 28.13 15.91
N ILE A 749 -141.74 27.02 16.65
CA ILE A 749 -141.30 25.70 16.18
C ILE A 749 -142.43 24.68 16.35
N LYS A 750 -142.73 23.91 15.30
CA LYS A 750 -143.60 22.72 15.39
C LYS A 750 -142.97 21.49 14.75
N PHE A 751 -143.17 20.37 15.44
CA PHE A 751 -142.79 19.05 14.96
C PHE A 751 -143.96 18.40 14.22
N SER A 752 -143.67 17.68 13.14
CA SER A 752 -144.63 16.77 12.52
C SER A 752 -145.02 15.65 13.51
N PRO A 753 -146.22 15.06 13.41
CA PRO A 753 -146.67 14.00 14.33
C PRO A 753 -145.76 12.76 14.37
N ASP A 754 -145.00 12.50 13.31
CA ASP A 754 -144.01 11.42 13.23
C ASP A 754 -142.61 11.81 13.75
N LYS A 755 -142.44 13.06 14.21
CA LYS A 755 -141.20 13.68 14.74
C LYS A 755 -140.00 13.65 13.79
N LYS A 756 -140.20 13.47 12.49
CA LYS A 756 -139.11 13.44 11.50
C LYS A 756 -138.84 14.77 10.82
N THR A 757 -139.79 15.70 10.88
CA THR A 757 -139.65 17.02 10.24
C THR A 757 -139.97 18.12 11.24
N ILE A 758 -139.15 19.16 11.24
CA ILE A 758 -139.34 20.36 12.04
C ILE A 758 -139.64 21.48 11.06
N ALA A 759 -140.75 22.19 11.29
CA ALA A 759 -141.01 23.46 10.63
C ALA A 759 -140.72 24.58 11.61
N THR A 760 -139.91 25.54 11.18
CA THR A 760 -139.53 26.73 11.94
C THR A 760 -140.02 27.97 11.21
N VAL A 761 -140.54 28.94 11.96
CA VAL A 761 -140.98 30.22 11.41
C VAL A 761 -140.08 31.32 11.98
N ASP A 762 -139.47 32.10 11.09
CA ASP A 762 -138.70 33.28 11.47
C ASP A 762 -139.62 34.46 11.81
N GLN A 763 -139.08 35.54 12.38
CA GLN A 763 -139.87 36.70 12.83
C GLN A 763 -140.58 37.44 11.67
N ASP A 764 -140.15 37.22 10.43
CA ASP A 764 -140.72 37.81 9.21
C ASP A 764 -141.84 36.95 8.60
N GLY A 765 -142.18 35.82 9.22
CA GLY A 765 -143.31 34.97 8.86
C GLY A 765 -143.02 33.97 7.74
N GLN A 766 -141.76 33.74 7.36
CA GLN A 766 -141.41 32.65 6.45
C GLN A 766 -141.30 31.31 7.18
N VAL A 767 -141.95 30.28 6.63
CA VAL A 767 -141.91 28.90 7.15
C VAL A 767 -140.81 28.11 6.42
N LYS A 768 -139.83 27.58 7.17
CA LYS A 768 -138.79 26.66 6.70
C LYS A 768 -138.91 25.28 7.32
#